data_AF-A0A9D6VZV5-F1
#
_entry.id   AF-A0A9D6VZV5-F1
#
_cell.length_a   1.000
_cell.length_b   1.000
_cell.length_c   1.000
_cell.angle_alpha   90.00
_cell.angle_beta   90.00
_cell.angle_gamma   90.00
#
_symmetry.space_group_name_H-M   'P 1'
#
loop_
_entity.id
_entity.type
_entity.pdbx_description
1 polymer ?
#
loop_
_entity_poly.entity_id
_entity_poly.type
_entity_poly.pdbx_seq_one_letter_code
_entity_poly.pdbx_strand_id
1 'polypeptide(L)'
;MIRAGRAGREEVFRLWTERDLTAAAAAGLLPAAHEVDELLDRIADVVASRRHPVLVGPSGVGKTAVIGELARRAAEGRGPSALAGKRILQFSIRRHVSALKKPDGIRPAMQELTDALLEPGHDVVPFFRDVDLANVYDLEPHLLNLGARFAGPVLAEGDAEAVRSMFEYTPELEQSYVILEVREPDLELTARILLRWADEQKRLGREFEPGALDEALHLTDRFLARTRMPRKALDLLGQTASVGPAGRAVTGADVIERFSAEHHVPRLLVDPAVPLDLRVLEREFGEKVLGQPEAIRSVAQMIGLIKAGLSDTRRPFGVLLFVGPTGVGKTHVGQLLAERLFGSRDRMIRFNMADYQGEPSAEVLFGDPDDHRPAQRRGVLTQRVAGHSFAVLLLDEFEKAHPKVHDRFLQLVDEGSFINGASEVVSCRSMILVATSNAGAEVYRRPGLGFGGAHADAGGLAREVERRLEQTFRFEFLNRFDRIVHFRPLTREHIRTIAARELEALRSRTGLRRRNVELEVDDVVLDWLAAHGYDPHYGARFLRRTIEREVTTALAEALVRAGAGAATRLALTVRQNRVSARALEPPPPASRRSAVVIPVGRQDEVRSLDRKRLGAEADALLESAAPHLVDLGRRQNEAAALLETMGEAGFWEDRARSREVLERYRALDVAVRIGRRLAEPFERLAELRAQPAGGQDPGRLARAYEAAARALRDWEDRVAEEGPAAVWLVLSNADPLQAAGGFVEELARMELAWCERLGLCARVVAVEAHDGDVTRAALEVEGPGAGAYLAMEQGLHRLAGPAKPDRRVAVDVLPPGDAAEPAPRVMPARKRKGALGLEVTCAGRLEFPERGQVIELCGADRETLGRLLAVLARQWRDAPGAATDVARLYGHDGSGARDPRTGVVATRLKDVLRGDLDRFLDGWRRRVRDAG
;
A
#
# COMPACT_ATOMS: atom_id res chain seq x y z
N MET A 1 9.50 -44.04 -60.02
CA MET A 1 9.94 -45.16 -59.14
C MET A 1 10.13 -44.54 -57.77
N ILE A 2 9.30 -44.76 -56.76
CA ILE A 2 9.05 -46.03 -56.08
C ILE A 2 7.54 -46.12 -55.75
N ARG A 3 6.92 -47.29 -56.00
CA ARG A 3 5.61 -47.63 -55.44
C ARG A 3 5.74 -47.60 -53.91
N ALA A 4 5.30 -46.53 -53.27
CA ALA A 4 4.99 -46.58 -51.86
C ALA A 4 3.78 -47.52 -51.72
N GLY A 5 4.03 -48.76 -51.30
CA GLY A 5 2.94 -49.67 -50.94
C GLY A 5 2.08 -49.06 -49.82
N ARG A 6 1.03 -49.76 -49.41
CA ARG A 6 0.15 -49.38 -48.28
C ARG A 6 0.92 -48.90 -47.03
N ALA A 7 2.14 -49.40 -46.82
CA ALA A 7 3.06 -48.99 -45.76
C ALA A 7 3.61 -47.54 -45.90
N GLY A 8 3.98 -47.09 -47.11
CA GLY A 8 4.50 -45.73 -47.31
C GLY A 8 3.41 -44.66 -47.26
N ARG A 9 2.19 -44.98 -47.68
CA ARG A 9 1.02 -44.09 -47.55
C ARG A 9 0.67 -43.81 -46.08
N GLU A 10 0.62 -44.87 -45.26
CA GLU A 10 0.31 -44.73 -43.83
C GLU A 10 1.42 -43.96 -43.09
N GLU A 11 2.66 -44.03 -43.57
CA GLU A 11 3.77 -43.22 -43.05
C GLU A 11 3.56 -41.72 -43.33
N VAL A 12 3.17 -41.36 -44.56
CA VAL A 12 2.80 -39.97 -44.92
C VAL A 12 1.65 -39.47 -44.05
N PHE A 13 0.58 -40.27 -43.91
CA PHE A 13 -0.53 -39.90 -43.03
C PHE A 13 -0.08 -39.72 -41.57
N ARG A 14 0.77 -40.61 -41.05
CA ARG A 14 1.28 -40.51 -39.67
C ARG A 14 2.11 -39.25 -39.44
N LEU A 15 2.90 -38.83 -40.42
CA LEU A 15 3.73 -37.61 -40.33
C LEU A 15 2.89 -36.33 -40.25
N TRP A 16 1.73 -36.31 -40.91
CA TRP A 16 0.83 -35.16 -40.94
C TRP A 16 -0.25 -35.20 -39.87
N THR A 17 -0.69 -36.40 -39.46
CA THR A 17 -1.83 -36.57 -38.57
C THR A 17 -1.52 -36.00 -37.20
N GLU A 18 -2.30 -35.00 -36.83
CA GLU A 18 -2.30 -34.48 -35.47
C GLU A 18 -3.13 -35.36 -34.54
N ARG A 19 -4.31 -35.77 -35.01
CA ARG A 19 -5.24 -36.61 -34.25
C ARG A 19 -6.11 -37.44 -35.20
N ASP A 20 -6.31 -38.72 -34.88
CA ASP A 20 -7.34 -39.55 -35.52
C ASP A 20 -8.66 -39.32 -34.76
N LEU A 21 -9.57 -38.56 -35.36
CA LEU A 21 -10.83 -38.17 -34.72
C LEU A 21 -11.79 -39.34 -34.60
N THR A 22 -11.79 -40.27 -35.57
CA THR A 22 -12.63 -41.46 -35.49
C THR A 22 -12.18 -42.38 -34.35
N ALA A 23 -10.88 -42.60 -34.20
CA ALA A 23 -10.33 -43.38 -33.08
C ALA A 23 -10.59 -42.69 -31.73
N ALA A 24 -10.45 -41.36 -31.66
CA ALA A 24 -10.77 -40.61 -30.46
C ALA A 24 -12.26 -40.64 -30.11
N ALA A 25 -13.16 -40.59 -31.10
CA ALA A 25 -14.59 -40.73 -30.91
C ALA A 25 -14.94 -42.12 -30.36
N ALA A 26 -14.42 -43.18 -30.96
CA ALA A 26 -14.64 -44.56 -30.52
C ALA A 26 -14.12 -44.81 -29.10
N ALA A 27 -13.05 -44.12 -28.69
CA ALA A 27 -12.52 -44.16 -27.33
C ALA A 27 -13.26 -43.24 -26.34
N GLY A 28 -14.28 -42.49 -26.76
CA GLY A 28 -14.99 -41.52 -25.92
C GLY A 28 -14.14 -40.31 -25.49
N LEU A 29 -13.08 -39.99 -26.23
CA LEU A 29 -12.12 -38.92 -25.91
C LEU A 29 -12.43 -37.58 -26.61
N LEU A 30 -13.46 -37.55 -27.47
CA LEU A 30 -13.95 -36.30 -28.06
C LEU A 30 -15.09 -35.74 -27.20
N PRO A 31 -15.00 -34.48 -26.74
CA PRO A 31 -16.09 -33.84 -26.04
C PRO A 31 -17.27 -33.63 -27.00
N ALA A 32 -18.50 -33.75 -26.51
CA ALA A 32 -19.67 -33.41 -27.30
C ALA A 32 -19.72 -31.89 -27.57
N ALA A 33 -20.20 -31.51 -28.75
CA ALA A 33 -20.57 -30.13 -29.04
C ALA A 33 -22.10 -30.00 -28.97
N HIS A 34 -22.57 -28.96 -28.29
CA HIS A 34 -23.98 -28.73 -28.02
C HIS A 34 -24.51 -27.57 -28.88
N GLU A 35 -25.79 -27.62 -29.24
CA GLU A 35 -26.47 -26.59 -30.05
C GLU A 35 -25.82 -26.37 -31.44
N VAL A 36 -25.31 -27.45 -32.06
CA VAL A 36 -24.64 -27.40 -33.38
C VAL A 36 -25.42 -28.12 -34.50
N ASP A 37 -26.65 -28.58 -34.24
CA ASP A 37 -27.43 -29.42 -35.16
C ASP A 37 -27.61 -28.76 -36.54
N GLU A 38 -28.04 -27.50 -36.57
CA GLU A 38 -28.25 -26.76 -37.83
C GLU A 38 -26.96 -26.66 -38.66
N LEU A 39 -25.81 -26.47 -38.00
CA LEU A 39 -24.52 -26.39 -38.68
C LEU A 39 -24.07 -27.75 -39.21
N LEU A 40 -24.34 -28.83 -38.47
CA LEU A 40 -24.07 -30.20 -38.91
C LEU A 40 -24.93 -30.58 -40.12
N ASP A 41 -26.20 -30.17 -40.14
CA ASP A 41 -27.10 -30.38 -41.28
C ASP A 41 -26.57 -29.65 -42.52
N ARG A 42 -26.14 -28.39 -42.37
CA ARG A 42 -25.50 -27.64 -43.47
C ARG A 42 -24.21 -28.29 -43.96
N ILE A 43 -23.39 -28.84 -43.07
CA ILE A 43 -22.20 -29.61 -43.45
C ILE A 43 -22.61 -30.86 -44.23
N ALA A 44 -23.64 -31.57 -43.78
CA ALA A 44 -24.16 -32.75 -44.46
C ALA A 44 -24.65 -32.41 -45.88
N ASP A 45 -25.37 -31.30 -46.06
CA ASP A 45 -25.86 -30.82 -47.36
C ASP A 45 -24.71 -30.50 -48.32
N VAL A 46 -23.67 -29.81 -47.83
CA VAL A 46 -22.47 -29.50 -48.64
C VAL A 46 -21.79 -30.79 -49.09
N VAL A 47 -21.59 -31.74 -48.18
CA VAL A 47 -20.96 -33.03 -48.48
C VAL A 47 -21.83 -33.85 -49.44
N ALA A 48 -23.15 -33.86 -49.27
CA ALA A 48 -24.09 -34.54 -50.17
C ALA A 48 -24.06 -33.95 -51.59
N SER A 49 -23.78 -32.65 -51.73
CA SER A 49 -23.57 -31.98 -53.03
C SER A 49 -22.22 -32.30 -53.69
N ARG A 50 -21.42 -33.21 -53.13
CA ARG A 50 -20.04 -33.55 -53.54
C ARG A 50 -19.08 -32.36 -53.50
N ARG A 51 -19.34 -31.40 -52.61
CA ARG A 51 -18.45 -30.28 -52.32
C ARG A 51 -17.86 -30.44 -50.92
N HIS A 52 -16.89 -29.59 -50.62
CA HIS A 52 -16.05 -29.69 -49.44
C HIS A 52 -16.32 -28.52 -48.48
N PRO A 53 -16.80 -28.78 -47.25
CA PRO A 53 -17.10 -27.72 -46.30
C PRO A 53 -15.82 -27.13 -45.69
N VAL A 54 -15.76 -25.80 -45.66
CA VAL A 54 -14.71 -25.03 -44.99
C VAL A 54 -15.35 -24.18 -43.89
N LEU A 55 -15.15 -24.56 -42.63
CA LEU A 55 -15.67 -23.81 -41.49
C LEU A 55 -14.78 -22.59 -41.24
N VAL A 56 -15.36 -21.40 -41.31
CA VAL A 56 -14.63 -20.16 -41.06
C VAL A 56 -15.23 -19.39 -39.91
N GLY A 57 -14.39 -18.66 -39.18
CA GLY A 57 -14.83 -17.81 -38.09
C GLY A 57 -13.71 -17.53 -37.09
N PRO A 58 -13.95 -16.68 -36.08
CA PRO A 58 -12.94 -16.35 -35.08
C PRO A 58 -12.43 -17.57 -34.30
N SER A 59 -11.24 -17.46 -33.69
CA SER A 59 -10.74 -18.49 -32.78
C SER A 59 -11.59 -18.57 -31.51
N GLY A 60 -11.99 -19.77 -31.11
CA GLY A 60 -12.76 -20.02 -29.89
C GLY A 60 -14.28 -20.19 -30.06
N VAL A 61 -14.83 -19.97 -31.26
CA VAL A 61 -16.28 -20.11 -31.53
C VAL A 61 -16.77 -21.56 -31.66
N GLY A 62 -15.87 -22.55 -31.63
CA GLY A 62 -16.23 -23.97 -31.63
C GLY A 62 -16.12 -24.69 -32.98
N LYS A 63 -15.45 -24.14 -33.99
CA LYS A 63 -15.24 -24.79 -35.31
C LYS A 63 -14.73 -26.24 -35.19
N THR A 64 -13.66 -26.44 -34.42
CA THR A 64 -13.06 -27.77 -34.22
C THR A 64 -14.00 -28.71 -33.43
N ALA A 65 -14.80 -28.14 -32.52
CA ALA A 65 -15.76 -28.90 -31.74
C ALA A 65 -16.91 -29.42 -32.62
N VAL A 66 -17.37 -28.63 -33.60
CA VAL A 66 -18.37 -29.06 -34.59
C VAL A 66 -17.85 -30.26 -35.40
N ILE A 67 -16.60 -30.22 -35.88
CA ILE A 67 -16.00 -31.36 -36.59
C ILE A 67 -15.80 -32.57 -35.65
N GLY A 68 -15.45 -32.35 -34.39
CA GLY A 68 -15.39 -33.40 -33.38
C GLY A 68 -16.74 -34.08 -33.14
N GLU A 69 -17.81 -33.30 -33.06
CA GLU A 69 -19.17 -33.81 -32.91
C GLU A 69 -19.65 -34.55 -34.16
N LEU A 70 -19.30 -34.06 -35.35
CA LEU A 70 -19.52 -34.77 -36.61
C LEU A 70 -18.86 -36.16 -36.60
N ALA A 71 -17.61 -36.24 -36.12
CA ALA A 71 -16.88 -37.50 -35.98
C ALA A 71 -17.52 -38.44 -34.95
N ARG A 72 -18.00 -37.89 -33.81
CA ARG A 72 -18.73 -38.64 -32.78
C ARG A 72 -20.02 -39.25 -33.34
N ARG A 73 -20.84 -38.45 -34.04
CA ARG A 73 -22.07 -38.92 -34.68
C ARG A 73 -21.79 -39.94 -35.78
N ALA A 74 -20.74 -39.74 -36.57
CA ALA A 74 -20.34 -40.71 -37.59
C ALA A 74 -19.95 -42.07 -36.97
N ALA A 75 -19.21 -42.07 -35.85
CA ALA A 75 -18.87 -43.30 -35.12
C ALA A 75 -20.11 -44.01 -34.53
N GLU A 76 -21.15 -43.25 -34.15
CA GLU A 76 -22.44 -43.76 -33.68
C GLU A 76 -23.41 -44.18 -34.80
N GLY A 77 -23.02 -44.01 -36.08
CA GLY A 77 -23.90 -44.29 -37.23
C GLY A 77 -25.00 -43.24 -37.44
N ARG A 78 -24.88 -42.06 -36.83
CA ARG A 78 -25.81 -40.91 -36.92
C ARG A 78 -25.26 -39.74 -37.75
N GLY A 79 -24.10 -39.90 -38.37
CA GLY A 79 -23.47 -38.88 -39.23
C GLY A 79 -23.90 -39.00 -40.71
N PRO A 80 -23.45 -38.05 -41.57
CA PRO A 80 -23.65 -38.14 -43.01
C PRO A 80 -23.17 -39.48 -43.58
N SER A 81 -23.94 -40.07 -44.49
CA SER A 81 -23.61 -41.37 -45.11
C SER A 81 -22.24 -41.40 -45.79
N ALA A 82 -21.79 -40.25 -46.31
CA ALA A 82 -20.46 -40.08 -46.91
C ALA A 82 -19.30 -40.28 -45.92
N LEU A 83 -19.54 -40.17 -44.61
CA LEU A 83 -18.54 -40.37 -43.55
C LEU A 83 -18.65 -41.76 -42.90
N ALA A 84 -19.69 -42.53 -43.21
CA ALA A 84 -19.92 -43.83 -42.58
C ALA A 84 -18.76 -44.80 -42.89
N GLY A 85 -18.19 -45.41 -41.84
CA GLY A 85 -17.08 -46.36 -41.96
C GLY A 85 -15.73 -45.73 -42.37
N LYS A 86 -15.62 -44.40 -42.42
CA LYS A 86 -14.39 -43.68 -42.79
C LYS A 86 -13.60 -43.22 -41.55
N ARG A 87 -12.27 -43.10 -41.70
CA ARG A 87 -11.33 -42.55 -40.71
C ARG A 87 -11.13 -41.06 -40.96
N ILE A 88 -11.57 -40.22 -40.04
CA ILE A 88 -11.39 -38.77 -40.11
C ILE A 88 -10.04 -38.41 -39.47
N LEU A 89 -9.08 -38.02 -40.31
CA LEU A 89 -7.73 -37.68 -39.88
C LEU A 89 -7.55 -36.17 -39.87
N GLN A 90 -7.22 -35.61 -38.70
CA GLN A 90 -6.94 -34.20 -38.56
C GLN A 90 -5.48 -33.89 -38.91
N PHE A 91 -5.30 -32.97 -39.86
CA PHE A 91 -4.02 -32.47 -40.34
C PHE A 91 -3.82 -31.00 -39.93
N SER A 92 -2.59 -30.61 -39.62
CA SER A 92 -2.22 -29.22 -39.37
C SER A 92 -1.01 -28.83 -40.21
N ILE A 93 -1.20 -27.84 -41.09
CA ILE A 93 -0.14 -27.21 -41.88
C ILE A 93 0.87 -26.57 -40.93
N ARG A 94 0.41 -25.81 -39.91
CA ARG A 94 1.28 -25.13 -38.95
C ARG A 94 2.20 -26.09 -38.19
N ARG A 95 1.64 -27.20 -37.70
CA ARG A 95 2.42 -28.22 -36.96
C ARG A 95 3.47 -28.84 -37.88
N HIS A 96 3.09 -29.14 -39.12
CA HIS A 96 4.02 -29.76 -40.07
C HIS A 96 5.14 -28.80 -40.47
N VAL A 97 4.83 -27.53 -40.78
CA VAL A 97 5.83 -26.49 -41.05
C VAL A 97 6.81 -26.36 -39.88
N SER A 98 6.32 -26.38 -38.64
CA SER A 98 7.15 -26.28 -37.43
C SER A 98 8.10 -27.49 -37.24
N ALA A 99 7.76 -28.64 -37.81
CA ALA A 99 8.59 -29.84 -37.78
C ALA A 99 9.65 -29.87 -38.90
N LEU A 100 9.48 -29.07 -39.95
CA LEU A 100 10.42 -29.00 -41.06
C LEU A 100 11.65 -28.15 -40.70
N LYS A 101 12.83 -28.54 -41.21
CA LYS A 101 14.07 -27.76 -41.06
C LYS A 101 14.03 -26.41 -41.78
N LYS A 102 13.27 -26.34 -42.89
CA LYS A 102 13.11 -25.15 -43.72
C LYS A 102 11.63 -25.02 -44.09
N PRO A 103 11.03 -23.81 -43.98
CA PRO A 103 9.62 -23.59 -44.33
C PRO A 103 9.28 -24.00 -45.77
N ASP A 104 10.18 -23.75 -46.74
CA ASP A 104 9.98 -24.06 -48.15
C ASP A 104 9.77 -25.57 -48.43
N GLY A 105 10.13 -26.44 -47.47
CA GLY A 105 9.87 -27.87 -47.55
C GLY A 105 8.39 -28.25 -47.44
N ILE A 106 7.51 -27.30 -47.12
CA ILE A 106 6.08 -27.59 -46.94
C ILE A 106 5.39 -27.96 -48.25
N ARG A 107 5.76 -27.32 -49.37
CA ARG A 107 5.15 -27.58 -50.68
C ARG A 107 5.39 -29.03 -51.16
N PRO A 108 6.63 -29.55 -51.19
CA PRO A 108 6.84 -30.96 -51.54
C PRO A 108 6.17 -31.91 -50.54
N ALA A 109 6.15 -31.60 -49.24
CA ALA A 109 5.45 -32.42 -48.26
C ALA A 109 3.92 -32.45 -48.47
N MET A 110 3.31 -31.32 -48.86
CA MET A 110 1.88 -31.21 -49.17
C MET A 110 1.54 -31.96 -50.46
N GLN A 111 2.45 -31.94 -51.44
CA GLN A 111 2.33 -32.77 -52.65
C GLN A 111 2.29 -34.26 -52.30
N GLU A 112 3.22 -34.74 -51.46
CA GLU A 112 3.24 -36.14 -51.01
C GLU A 112 1.94 -36.53 -50.28
N LEU A 113 1.42 -35.65 -49.41
CA LEU A 113 0.13 -35.86 -48.75
C LEU A 113 -1.02 -35.92 -49.75
N THR A 114 -1.04 -35.00 -50.71
CA THR A 114 -2.09 -34.93 -51.74
C THR A 114 -2.09 -36.18 -52.61
N ASP A 115 -0.92 -36.63 -53.06
CA ASP A 115 -0.79 -37.86 -53.84
C ASP A 115 -1.25 -39.07 -53.03
N ALA A 116 -0.83 -39.15 -51.75
CA ALA A 116 -1.26 -40.21 -50.84
C ALA A 116 -2.79 -40.24 -50.62
N LEU A 117 -3.46 -39.07 -50.58
CA LEU A 117 -4.91 -38.93 -50.47
C LEU A 117 -5.67 -39.21 -51.78
N LEU A 118 -5.04 -39.03 -52.93
CA LEU A 118 -5.66 -39.31 -54.23
C LEU A 118 -5.50 -40.77 -54.68
N GLU A 119 -4.59 -41.52 -54.05
CA GLU A 119 -4.43 -42.94 -54.32
C GLU A 119 -5.68 -43.74 -53.89
N PRO A 120 -6.30 -44.53 -54.77
CA PRO A 120 -7.48 -45.31 -54.40
C PRO A 120 -7.21 -46.37 -53.31
N GLY A 121 -8.28 -46.86 -52.69
CA GLY A 121 -8.25 -47.98 -51.74
C GLY A 121 -7.95 -47.61 -50.29
N HIS A 122 -8.16 -46.35 -49.89
CA HIS A 122 -8.18 -45.95 -48.48
C HIS A 122 -9.51 -45.31 -48.08
N ASP A 123 -9.85 -45.44 -46.80
CA ASP A 123 -11.10 -44.93 -46.21
C ASP A 123 -10.81 -43.72 -45.31
N VAL A 124 -10.05 -42.74 -45.81
CA VAL A 124 -9.64 -41.55 -45.04
C VAL A 124 -10.45 -40.35 -45.48
N VAL A 125 -10.88 -39.53 -44.51
CA VAL A 125 -11.46 -38.21 -44.71
C VAL A 125 -10.47 -37.19 -44.14
N PRO A 126 -9.80 -36.37 -44.97
CA PRO A 126 -8.88 -35.36 -44.50
C PRO A 126 -9.63 -34.21 -43.83
N PHE A 127 -9.17 -33.79 -42.65
CA PHE A 127 -9.60 -32.57 -41.97
C PHE A 127 -8.43 -31.62 -41.77
N PHE A 128 -8.37 -30.51 -42.51
CA PHE A 128 -7.33 -29.49 -42.37
C PHE A 128 -7.73 -28.44 -41.31
N ARG A 129 -6.96 -28.31 -40.22
CA ARG A 129 -7.29 -27.41 -39.09
C ARG A 129 -7.00 -25.92 -39.38
N ASP A 130 -6.09 -25.65 -40.28
CA ASP A 130 -5.48 -24.35 -40.52
C ASP A 130 -5.29 -24.11 -42.02
N VAL A 131 -6.38 -24.32 -42.78
CA VAL A 131 -6.37 -24.23 -44.25
C VAL A 131 -6.06 -22.82 -44.74
N ASP A 132 -6.29 -21.80 -43.91
CA ASP A 132 -5.91 -20.41 -44.17
C ASP A 132 -4.40 -20.25 -44.45
N LEU A 133 -3.56 -21.13 -43.90
CA LEU A 133 -2.12 -21.10 -44.16
C LEU A 133 -1.76 -21.57 -45.58
N ALA A 134 -2.68 -22.16 -46.33
CA ALA A 134 -2.42 -22.55 -47.71
C ALA A 134 -2.02 -21.34 -48.57
N ASN A 135 -2.67 -20.20 -48.37
CA ASN A 135 -2.35 -18.94 -49.05
C ASN A 135 -0.95 -18.40 -48.70
N VAL A 136 -0.48 -18.65 -47.47
CA VAL A 136 0.84 -18.18 -47.02
C VAL A 136 1.98 -18.99 -47.63
N TYR A 137 1.73 -20.27 -47.93
CA TYR A 137 2.73 -21.21 -48.40
C TYR A 137 2.51 -21.67 -49.86
N ASP A 138 1.62 -20.97 -50.59
CA ASP A 138 1.20 -21.27 -51.96
C ASP A 138 0.76 -22.73 -52.17
N LEU A 139 -0.14 -23.23 -51.33
CA LEU A 139 -0.62 -24.61 -51.33
C LEU A 139 -1.99 -24.79 -51.99
N GLU A 140 -2.61 -23.72 -52.48
CA GLU A 140 -3.90 -23.71 -53.20
C GLU A 140 -3.92 -24.68 -54.39
N PRO A 141 -2.85 -24.86 -55.19
CA PRO A 141 -2.84 -25.86 -56.25
C PRO A 141 -3.11 -27.28 -55.74
N HIS A 142 -2.68 -27.61 -54.52
CA HIS A 142 -2.96 -28.91 -53.90
C HIS A 142 -4.43 -29.01 -53.45
N LEU A 143 -5.00 -27.93 -52.93
CA LEU A 143 -6.42 -27.86 -52.58
C LEU A 143 -7.32 -27.99 -53.81
N LEU A 144 -6.96 -27.35 -54.93
CA LEU A 144 -7.66 -27.50 -56.21
C LEU A 144 -7.60 -28.94 -56.72
N ASN A 145 -6.42 -29.56 -56.66
CA ASN A 145 -6.23 -30.95 -57.07
C ASN A 145 -7.07 -31.91 -56.21
N LEU A 146 -7.10 -31.71 -54.89
CA LEU A 146 -7.99 -32.46 -53.99
C LEU A 146 -9.46 -32.22 -54.33
N GLY A 147 -9.87 -30.96 -54.50
CA GLY A 147 -11.25 -30.60 -54.80
C GLY A 147 -11.78 -31.22 -56.09
N ALA A 148 -10.93 -31.28 -57.12
CA ALA A 148 -11.32 -31.83 -58.42
C ALA A 148 -11.32 -33.36 -58.48
N ARG A 149 -10.49 -34.05 -57.67
CA ARG A 149 -10.20 -35.49 -57.87
C ARG A 149 -10.47 -36.37 -56.67
N PHE A 150 -10.58 -35.82 -55.46
CA PHE A 150 -10.80 -36.62 -54.26
C PHE A 150 -12.27 -37.06 -54.19
N ALA A 151 -12.50 -38.38 -54.10
CA ALA A 151 -13.85 -38.94 -54.18
C ALA A 151 -14.67 -38.77 -52.88
N GLY A 152 -14.00 -38.54 -51.75
CA GLY A 152 -14.63 -38.32 -50.44
C GLY A 152 -14.76 -36.83 -50.09
N PRO A 153 -15.37 -36.48 -48.95
CA PRO A 153 -15.35 -35.11 -48.47
C PRO A 153 -13.95 -34.72 -47.95
N VAL A 154 -13.52 -33.50 -48.28
CA VAL A 154 -12.44 -32.81 -47.56
C VAL A 154 -13.09 -31.86 -46.57
N LEU A 155 -12.70 -31.98 -45.29
CA LEU A 155 -13.13 -31.06 -44.25
C LEU A 155 -12.02 -30.03 -44.02
N ALA A 156 -12.36 -28.78 -43.77
CA ALA A 156 -11.38 -27.78 -43.41
C ALA A 156 -11.94 -26.76 -42.42
N GLU A 157 -11.07 -26.14 -41.64
CA GLU A 157 -11.36 -24.92 -40.91
C GLU A 157 -10.23 -23.90 -41.06
N GLY A 158 -10.56 -22.63 -40.88
CA GLY A 158 -9.59 -21.54 -40.94
C GLY A 158 -10.13 -20.20 -40.44
N ASP A 159 -9.29 -19.19 -40.53
CA ASP A 159 -9.71 -17.80 -40.32
C ASP A 159 -10.57 -17.28 -41.48
N ALA A 160 -11.60 -16.50 -41.18
CA ALA A 160 -12.56 -16.07 -42.20
C ALA A 160 -11.98 -15.09 -43.22
N GLU A 161 -11.13 -14.17 -42.79
CA GLU A 161 -10.55 -13.17 -43.69
C GLU A 161 -9.51 -13.83 -44.58
N ALA A 162 -8.63 -14.64 -44.01
CA ALA A 162 -7.59 -15.33 -44.77
C ALA A 162 -8.15 -16.34 -45.79
N VAL A 163 -9.18 -17.12 -45.42
CA VAL A 163 -9.82 -18.06 -46.35
C VAL A 163 -10.56 -17.32 -47.47
N ARG A 164 -11.24 -16.21 -47.17
CA ARG A 164 -11.90 -15.40 -48.21
C ARG A 164 -10.88 -14.80 -49.16
N SER A 165 -9.80 -14.23 -48.64
CA SER A 165 -8.70 -13.72 -49.45
C SER A 165 -8.10 -14.81 -50.35
N MET A 166 -7.91 -16.04 -49.83
CA MET A 166 -7.45 -17.18 -50.63
C MET A 166 -8.41 -17.50 -51.80
N PHE A 167 -9.73 -17.41 -51.57
CA PHE A 167 -10.73 -17.65 -52.62
C PHE A 167 -10.81 -16.49 -53.62
N GLU A 168 -10.59 -15.25 -53.17
CA GLU A 168 -10.48 -14.08 -54.05
C GLU A 168 -9.28 -14.18 -54.99
N TYR A 169 -8.12 -14.63 -54.48
CA TYR A 169 -6.92 -14.85 -55.28
C TYR A 169 -6.96 -16.13 -56.13
N THR A 170 -7.69 -17.16 -55.68
CA THR A 170 -7.90 -18.44 -56.41
C THR A 170 -9.39 -18.79 -56.50
N PRO A 171 -10.17 -18.12 -57.38
CA PRO A 171 -11.63 -18.30 -57.47
C PRO A 171 -12.07 -19.71 -57.84
N GLU A 172 -11.21 -20.52 -58.47
CA GLU A 172 -11.51 -21.90 -58.84
C GLU A 172 -11.82 -22.79 -57.63
N LEU A 173 -11.38 -22.41 -56.42
CA LEU A 173 -11.70 -23.12 -55.19
C LEU A 173 -13.21 -23.13 -54.91
N GLU A 174 -13.96 -22.09 -55.30
CA GLU A 174 -15.41 -22.00 -55.08
C GLU A 174 -16.21 -23.08 -55.82
N GLN A 175 -15.63 -23.69 -56.85
CA GLN A 175 -16.27 -24.78 -57.60
C GLN A 175 -16.40 -26.05 -56.75
N SER A 176 -15.45 -26.29 -55.84
CA SER A 176 -15.36 -27.53 -55.06
C SER A 176 -15.51 -27.31 -53.55
N TYR A 177 -15.21 -26.11 -53.03
CA TYR A 177 -15.24 -25.79 -51.61
C TYR A 177 -16.36 -24.79 -51.28
N VAL A 178 -17.02 -24.98 -50.14
CA VAL A 178 -18.10 -24.11 -49.66
C VAL A 178 -17.75 -23.57 -48.28
N ILE A 179 -17.70 -22.24 -48.16
CA ILE A 179 -17.45 -21.55 -46.90
C ILE A 179 -18.70 -21.59 -46.02
N LEU A 180 -18.56 -22.12 -44.80
CA LEU A 180 -19.57 -22.15 -43.75
C LEU A 180 -19.12 -21.27 -42.58
N GLU A 181 -19.77 -20.13 -42.41
CA GLU A 181 -19.43 -19.19 -41.33
C GLU A 181 -19.99 -19.68 -39.98
N VAL A 182 -19.10 -19.82 -39.00
CA VAL A 182 -19.41 -20.10 -37.60
C VAL A 182 -19.23 -18.81 -36.81
N ARG A 183 -20.36 -18.25 -36.38
CA ARG A 183 -20.39 -17.01 -35.61
C ARG A 183 -20.19 -17.29 -34.12
N GLU A 184 -19.71 -16.28 -33.40
CA GLU A 184 -19.70 -16.33 -31.94
C GLU A 184 -21.16 -16.42 -31.44
N PRO A 185 -21.51 -17.40 -30.59
CA PRO A 185 -22.85 -17.50 -30.02
C PRO A 185 -23.12 -16.29 -29.12
N ASP A 186 -24.37 -15.81 -29.15
CA ASP A 186 -24.81 -14.81 -28.18
C ASP A 186 -24.88 -15.39 -26.76
N LEU A 187 -25.18 -14.54 -25.77
CA LEU A 187 -25.18 -14.94 -24.37
C LEU A 187 -26.25 -16.01 -24.06
N GLU A 188 -27.39 -15.96 -24.74
CA GLU A 188 -28.49 -16.90 -24.52
C GLU A 188 -28.14 -18.30 -25.05
N LEU A 189 -27.64 -18.37 -26.28
CA LEU A 189 -27.14 -19.59 -26.88
C LEU A 189 -25.93 -20.13 -26.09
N THR A 190 -25.03 -19.27 -25.65
CA THR A 190 -23.89 -19.67 -24.81
C THR A 190 -24.37 -20.27 -23.49
N ALA A 191 -25.35 -19.67 -22.81
CA ALA A 191 -25.92 -20.23 -21.59
C ALA A 191 -26.50 -21.64 -21.80
N ARG A 192 -27.22 -21.86 -22.91
CA ARG A 192 -27.70 -23.21 -23.28
C ARG A 192 -26.55 -24.20 -23.49
N ILE A 193 -25.50 -23.79 -24.19
CA ILE A 193 -24.30 -24.62 -24.40
C ILE A 193 -23.66 -24.98 -23.05
N LEU A 194 -23.50 -24.02 -22.13
CA LEU A 194 -22.92 -24.25 -20.81
C LEU A 194 -23.76 -25.22 -19.97
N LEU A 195 -25.09 -25.08 -20.00
CA LEU A 195 -26.02 -25.99 -19.30
C LEU A 195 -25.89 -27.43 -19.81
N ARG A 196 -25.92 -27.62 -21.13
CA ARG A 196 -25.76 -28.95 -21.75
C ARG A 196 -24.40 -29.58 -21.45
N TRP A 197 -23.35 -28.76 -21.49
CA TRP A 197 -22.00 -29.19 -21.13
C TRP A 197 -21.91 -29.59 -19.65
N ALA A 198 -22.52 -28.82 -18.74
CA ALA A 198 -22.53 -29.14 -17.31
C ALA A 198 -23.27 -30.46 -17.01
N ASP A 199 -24.40 -30.72 -17.69
CA ASP A 199 -25.11 -32.00 -17.61
C ASP A 199 -24.24 -33.20 -18.03
N GLU A 200 -23.40 -33.00 -19.05
CA GLU A 200 -22.43 -34.01 -19.50
C GLU A 200 -21.31 -34.21 -18.47
N GLN A 201 -20.74 -33.12 -17.94
CA GLN A 201 -19.70 -33.18 -16.91
C GLN A 201 -20.20 -33.87 -15.64
N LYS A 202 -21.48 -33.69 -15.28
CA LYS A 202 -22.10 -34.37 -14.14
C LYS A 202 -22.03 -35.90 -14.27
N ARG A 203 -22.19 -36.43 -15.49
CA ARG A 203 -22.03 -37.88 -15.76
C ARG A 203 -20.59 -38.36 -15.58
N LEU A 204 -19.62 -37.46 -15.71
CA LEU A 204 -18.19 -37.70 -15.48
C LEU A 204 -17.76 -37.43 -14.03
N GLY A 205 -18.71 -37.22 -13.12
CA GLY A 205 -18.46 -36.97 -11.69
C GLY A 205 -18.06 -35.54 -11.36
N ARG A 206 -18.27 -34.58 -12.27
CA ARG A 206 -17.98 -33.15 -12.06
C ARG A 206 -19.29 -32.37 -12.08
N GLU A 207 -19.74 -31.94 -10.91
CA GLU A 207 -20.98 -31.18 -10.77
C GLU A 207 -20.73 -29.68 -10.74
N PHE A 208 -21.64 -28.91 -11.32
CA PHE A 208 -21.63 -27.45 -11.34
C PHE A 208 -22.99 -26.94 -10.87
N GLU A 209 -23.01 -25.96 -9.98
CA GLU A 209 -24.24 -25.25 -9.62
C GLU A 209 -24.67 -24.30 -10.74
N PRO A 210 -25.98 -24.01 -10.91
CA PRO A 210 -26.45 -23.04 -11.89
C PRO A 210 -25.75 -21.68 -11.77
N GLY A 211 -25.56 -21.20 -10.53
CA GLY A 211 -24.85 -19.95 -10.26
C GLY A 211 -23.39 -19.96 -10.70
N ALA A 212 -22.72 -21.12 -10.82
CA ALA A 212 -21.37 -21.20 -11.35
C ALA A 212 -21.32 -20.95 -12.86
N LEU A 213 -22.33 -21.44 -13.59
CA LEU A 213 -22.45 -21.23 -15.03
C LEU A 213 -22.77 -19.76 -15.33
N ASP A 214 -23.72 -19.19 -14.59
CA ASP A 214 -24.08 -17.78 -14.70
C ASP A 214 -22.89 -16.86 -14.40
N GLU A 215 -22.12 -17.17 -13.36
CA GLU A 215 -20.93 -16.40 -12.98
C GLU A 215 -19.81 -16.51 -14.04
N ALA A 216 -19.57 -17.72 -14.58
CA ALA A 216 -18.59 -17.90 -15.64
C ALA A 216 -18.98 -17.12 -16.91
N LEU A 217 -20.27 -17.15 -17.27
CA LEU A 217 -20.80 -16.37 -18.39
C LEU A 217 -20.61 -14.87 -18.14
N HIS A 218 -21.03 -14.37 -16.97
CA HIS A 218 -20.93 -12.97 -16.58
C HIS A 218 -19.47 -12.48 -16.61
N LEU A 219 -18.57 -13.18 -15.92
CA LEU A 219 -17.17 -12.75 -15.80
C LEU A 219 -16.45 -12.77 -17.16
N THR A 220 -16.65 -13.83 -17.95
CA THR A 220 -15.93 -13.94 -19.22
C THR A 220 -16.49 -13.02 -20.30
N ASP A 221 -17.81 -12.76 -20.32
CA ASP A 221 -18.39 -11.74 -21.18
C ASP A 221 -17.85 -10.36 -20.82
N ARG A 222 -17.96 -10.00 -19.54
CA ARG A 222 -17.68 -8.66 -19.06
C ARG A 222 -16.19 -8.30 -19.06
N PHE A 223 -15.31 -9.23 -18.71
CA PHE A 223 -13.91 -8.94 -18.45
C PHE A 223 -12.96 -9.51 -19.52
N LEU A 224 -13.38 -10.48 -20.34
CA LEU A 224 -12.54 -11.15 -21.34
C LEU A 224 -12.99 -10.88 -22.80
N ALA A 225 -13.07 -9.60 -23.18
CA ALA A 225 -13.54 -9.16 -24.51
C ALA A 225 -12.68 -9.62 -25.70
N ARG A 226 -11.40 -9.97 -25.48
CA ARG A 226 -10.48 -10.42 -26.54
C ARG A 226 -10.70 -11.86 -26.97
N THR A 227 -11.27 -12.66 -26.07
CA THR A 227 -11.55 -14.08 -26.31
C THR A 227 -13.01 -14.26 -26.70
N ARG A 228 -13.31 -15.39 -27.35
CA ARG A 228 -14.64 -15.67 -27.90
C ARG A 228 -15.40 -16.70 -27.07
N MET A 229 -16.71 -16.54 -27.00
CA MET A 229 -17.65 -17.57 -26.56
C MET A 229 -17.74 -18.70 -27.59
N PRO A 230 -18.09 -19.93 -27.18
CA PRO A 230 -18.31 -20.37 -25.80
C PRO A 230 -17.00 -20.76 -25.07
N ARG A 231 -15.87 -20.83 -25.80
CA ARG A 231 -14.62 -21.38 -25.28
C ARG A 231 -14.15 -20.71 -23.99
N LYS A 232 -14.15 -19.37 -23.91
CA LYS A 232 -13.64 -18.67 -22.71
C LYS A 232 -14.38 -19.05 -21.42
N ALA A 233 -15.69 -19.25 -21.49
CA ALA A 233 -16.49 -19.67 -20.35
C ALA A 233 -16.27 -21.15 -20.00
N LEU A 234 -16.20 -22.02 -21.01
CA LEU A 234 -15.92 -23.45 -20.84
C LEU A 234 -14.51 -23.69 -20.27
N ASP A 235 -13.50 -22.96 -20.77
CA ASP A 235 -12.13 -23.03 -20.28
C ASP A 235 -12.08 -22.62 -18.80
N LEU A 236 -12.75 -21.52 -18.41
CA LEU A 236 -12.81 -21.08 -17.01
C LEU A 236 -13.48 -22.14 -16.10
N LEU A 237 -14.63 -22.68 -16.50
CA LEU A 237 -15.35 -23.72 -15.75
C LEU A 237 -14.52 -25.01 -15.63
N GLY A 238 -13.94 -25.47 -16.74
CA GLY A 238 -13.11 -26.68 -16.77
C GLY A 238 -11.86 -26.55 -15.92
N GLN A 239 -11.20 -25.39 -15.94
CA GLN A 239 -10.07 -25.10 -15.07
C GLN A 239 -10.48 -25.03 -13.59
N THR A 240 -11.62 -24.40 -13.29
CA THR A 240 -12.17 -24.33 -11.92
C THR A 240 -12.42 -25.74 -11.38
N ALA A 241 -13.06 -26.61 -12.16
CA ALA A 241 -13.32 -27.99 -11.76
C ALA A 241 -12.04 -28.84 -11.61
N SER A 242 -10.95 -28.47 -12.29
CA SER A 242 -9.68 -29.21 -12.22
C SER A 242 -8.89 -28.93 -10.94
N VAL A 243 -9.09 -27.77 -10.32
CA VAL A 243 -8.40 -27.34 -9.08
C VAL A 243 -9.35 -27.35 -7.88
N GLY A 244 -10.66 -27.36 -8.13
CA GLY A 244 -11.70 -27.35 -7.11
C GLY A 244 -11.71 -28.59 -6.21
N PRO A 245 -12.33 -28.50 -5.03
CA PRO A 245 -12.36 -29.58 -4.05
C PRO A 245 -13.10 -30.82 -4.55
N ALA A 246 -12.45 -31.98 -4.40
CA ALA A 246 -13.00 -33.25 -4.79
C ALA A 246 -14.29 -33.57 -4.02
N GLY A 247 -15.32 -34.04 -4.74
CA GLY A 247 -16.56 -34.54 -4.14
C GLY A 247 -17.61 -33.49 -3.79
N ARG A 248 -17.45 -32.21 -4.21
CA ARG A 248 -18.54 -31.22 -4.18
C ARG A 248 -18.73 -30.53 -5.52
N ALA A 249 -19.93 -29.99 -5.73
CA ALA A 249 -20.22 -29.17 -6.90
C ALA A 249 -19.39 -27.87 -6.90
N VAL A 250 -19.00 -27.44 -8.09
CA VAL A 250 -18.37 -26.14 -8.34
C VAL A 250 -19.42 -25.05 -8.20
N THR A 251 -19.11 -24.05 -7.38
CA THR A 251 -19.99 -22.92 -7.05
C THR A 251 -19.54 -21.65 -7.79
N GLY A 252 -20.38 -20.61 -7.81
CA GLY A 252 -19.98 -19.30 -8.36
C GLY A 252 -18.77 -18.70 -7.64
N ALA A 253 -18.63 -18.92 -6.33
CA ALA A 253 -17.48 -18.44 -5.56
C ALA A 253 -16.16 -19.08 -6.03
N ASP A 254 -16.19 -20.37 -6.40
CA ASP A 254 -15.01 -21.07 -6.93
C ASP A 254 -14.59 -20.49 -8.29
N VAL A 255 -15.58 -20.18 -9.13
CA VAL A 255 -15.36 -19.56 -10.45
C VAL A 255 -14.73 -18.17 -10.29
N ILE A 256 -15.25 -17.35 -9.37
CA ILE A 256 -14.69 -16.03 -9.05
C ILE A 256 -13.25 -16.17 -8.55
N GLU A 257 -13.00 -17.09 -7.61
CA GLU A 257 -11.66 -17.34 -7.08
C GLU A 257 -10.68 -17.73 -8.19
N ARG A 258 -11.10 -18.66 -9.07
CA ARG A 258 -10.27 -19.08 -10.20
C ARG A 258 -10.00 -17.93 -11.16
N PHE A 259 -11.04 -17.18 -11.52
CA PHE A 259 -10.93 -16.03 -12.41
C PHE A 259 -9.95 -14.97 -11.85
N SER A 260 -10.09 -14.63 -10.57
CA SER A 260 -9.20 -13.70 -9.87
C SER A 260 -7.74 -14.16 -9.88
N ALA A 261 -7.50 -15.45 -9.66
CA ALA A 261 -6.15 -16.02 -9.62
C ALA A 261 -5.50 -16.04 -11.01
N GLU A 262 -6.23 -16.45 -12.05
CA GLU A 262 -5.72 -16.56 -13.43
C GLU A 262 -5.44 -15.19 -14.06
N HIS A 263 -6.31 -14.21 -13.81
CA HIS A 263 -6.23 -12.91 -14.46
C HIS A 263 -5.62 -11.81 -13.59
N HIS A 264 -5.28 -12.13 -12.34
CA HIS A 264 -4.76 -11.17 -11.34
C HIS A 264 -5.68 -9.96 -11.12
N VAL A 265 -6.99 -10.22 -11.12
CA VAL A 265 -8.02 -9.21 -10.81
C VAL A 265 -8.47 -9.40 -9.37
N PRO A 266 -8.37 -8.38 -8.50
CA PRO A 266 -8.81 -8.47 -7.12
C PRO A 266 -10.28 -8.86 -7.01
N ARG A 267 -10.59 -9.76 -6.07
CA ARG A 267 -11.98 -10.13 -5.73
C ARG A 267 -12.84 -8.91 -5.43
N LEU A 268 -12.26 -7.85 -4.89
CA LEU A 268 -12.94 -6.57 -4.68
C LEU A 268 -13.68 -6.07 -5.93
N LEU A 269 -13.17 -6.29 -7.14
CA LEU A 269 -13.81 -5.85 -8.38
C LEU A 269 -14.84 -6.83 -8.93
N VAL A 270 -14.57 -8.13 -8.82
CA VAL A 270 -15.34 -9.18 -9.50
C VAL A 270 -16.37 -9.88 -8.60
N ASP A 271 -16.15 -9.91 -7.28
CA ASP A 271 -16.94 -10.72 -6.35
C ASP A 271 -18.05 -9.90 -5.70
N PRO A 272 -19.32 -10.02 -6.12
CA PRO A 272 -20.43 -9.21 -5.61
C PRO A 272 -20.61 -9.29 -4.09
N ALA A 273 -20.15 -10.36 -3.44
CA ALA A 273 -20.26 -10.52 -1.99
C ALA A 273 -19.25 -9.67 -1.19
N VAL A 274 -18.17 -9.18 -1.83
CA VAL A 274 -17.18 -8.31 -1.18
C VAL A 274 -17.67 -6.87 -1.20
N PRO A 275 -18.01 -6.27 -0.03
CA PRO A 275 -18.43 -4.87 0.03
C PRO A 275 -17.25 -3.94 -0.24
N LEU A 276 -17.55 -2.80 -0.89
CA LEU A 276 -16.59 -1.72 -1.11
C LEU A 276 -17.06 -0.48 -0.34
N ASP A 277 -16.35 -0.10 0.71
CA ASP A 277 -16.56 1.18 1.39
C ASP A 277 -15.72 2.27 0.71
N LEU A 278 -16.42 3.19 0.03
CA LEU A 278 -15.80 4.32 -0.66
C LEU A 278 -15.05 5.25 0.30
N ARG A 279 -15.50 5.40 1.56
CA ARG A 279 -14.82 6.27 2.55
C ARG A 279 -13.50 5.68 3.02
N VAL A 280 -13.42 4.35 3.13
CA VAL A 280 -12.17 3.66 3.44
C VAL A 280 -11.21 3.81 2.26
N LEU A 281 -11.69 3.60 1.04
CA LEU A 281 -10.88 3.78 -0.17
C LEU A 281 -10.36 5.22 -0.32
N GLU A 282 -11.21 6.22 -0.05
CA GLU A 282 -10.82 7.63 -0.07
C GLU A 282 -9.72 7.93 0.97
N ARG A 283 -9.80 7.34 2.15
CA ARG A 283 -8.77 7.48 3.20
C ARG A 283 -7.45 6.84 2.81
N GLU A 284 -7.48 5.60 2.32
CA GLU A 284 -6.28 4.87 1.85
C GLU A 284 -5.55 5.66 0.75
N PHE A 285 -6.30 6.20 -0.21
CA PHE A 285 -5.73 7.05 -1.25
C PHE A 285 -5.26 8.40 -0.71
N GLY A 286 -5.99 9.01 0.23
CA GLY A 286 -5.64 10.29 0.87
C GLY A 286 -4.39 10.23 1.74
N GLU A 287 -4.13 9.08 2.37
CA GLU A 287 -2.88 8.82 3.06
C GLU A 287 -1.69 8.86 2.09
N LYS A 288 -1.85 8.38 0.85
CA LYS A 288 -0.76 8.32 -0.14
C LYS A 288 -0.70 9.55 -1.06
N VAL A 289 -1.81 10.25 -1.30
CA VAL A 289 -1.94 11.40 -2.21
C VAL A 289 -2.42 12.62 -1.44
N LEU A 290 -1.50 13.55 -1.19
CA LEU A 290 -1.77 14.71 -0.33
C LEU A 290 -2.39 15.87 -1.11
N GLY A 291 -3.38 16.53 -0.50
CA GLY A 291 -3.97 17.77 -1.00
C GLY A 291 -4.95 17.62 -2.17
N GLN A 292 -5.37 16.39 -2.52
CA GLN A 292 -6.22 16.12 -3.70
C GLN A 292 -7.53 15.35 -3.37
N PRO A 293 -8.35 15.80 -2.39
CA PRO A 293 -9.54 15.06 -1.95
C PRO A 293 -10.59 14.86 -3.06
N GLU A 294 -10.76 15.85 -3.95
CA GLU A 294 -11.70 15.79 -5.07
C GLU A 294 -11.29 14.75 -6.13
N ALA A 295 -9.98 14.67 -6.41
CA ALA A 295 -9.43 13.67 -7.33
C ALA A 295 -9.60 12.25 -6.78
N ILE A 296 -9.32 12.08 -5.49
CA ILE A 296 -9.46 10.80 -4.80
C ILE A 296 -10.92 10.34 -4.78
N ARG A 297 -11.86 11.24 -4.45
CA ARG A 297 -13.30 10.95 -4.50
C ARG A 297 -13.76 10.53 -5.90
N SER A 298 -13.27 11.22 -6.93
CA SER A 298 -13.62 10.89 -8.32
C SER A 298 -13.15 9.50 -8.72
N VAL A 299 -11.93 9.14 -8.32
CA VAL A 299 -11.36 7.80 -8.53
C VAL A 299 -12.13 6.74 -7.75
N ALA A 300 -12.44 6.99 -6.48
CA ALA A 300 -13.21 6.06 -5.65
C ALA A 300 -14.62 5.79 -6.25
N GLN A 301 -15.28 6.84 -6.75
CA GLN A 301 -16.58 6.70 -7.42
C GLN A 301 -16.50 5.89 -8.72
N MET A 302 -15.45 6.08 -9.52
CA MET A 302 -15.22 5.26 -10.72
C MET A 302 -15.03 3.77 -10.36
N ILE A 303 -14.23 3.48 -9.32
CA ILE A 303 -14.07 2.11 -8.81
C ILE A 303 -15.42 1.56 -8.33
N GLY A 304 -16.24 2.38 -7.67
CA GLY A 304 -17.60 2.03 -7.28
C GLY A 304 -18.50 1.66 -8.47
N LEU A 305 -18.46 2.40 -9.57
CA LEU A 305 -19.22 2.11 -10.78
C LEU A 305 -18.79 0.80 -11.44
N ILE A 306 -17.48 0.56 -11.53
CA ILE A 306 -16.92 -0.72 -12.00
C ILE A 306 -17.42 -1.83 -11.08
N LYS A 307 -17.28 -1.68 -9.76
CA LYS A 307 -17.73 -2.69 -8.80
C LYS A 307 -19.24 -3.00 -8.94
N ALA A 308 -20.06 -1.97 -9.07
CA ALA A 308 -21.51 -2.12 -9.20
C ALA A 308 -21.96 -2.71 -10.56
N GLY A 309 -21.08 -2.84 -11.55
CA GLY A 309 -21.47 -3.29 -12.88
C GLY A 309 -22.23 -2.25 -13.70
N LEU A 310 -22.09 -0.98 -13.36
CA LEU A 310 -22.82 0.13 -14.00
C LEU A 310 -21.99 0.90 -15.04
N SER A 311 -20.79 0.41 -15.36
CA SER A 311 -19.93 0.94 -16.43
C SER A 311 -20.35 0.39 -17.81
N ASP A 312 -20.26 1.21 -18.87
CA ASP A 312 -20.48 0.74 -20.25
C ASP A 312 -19.41 -0.29 -20.64
N THR A 313 -19.82 -1.52 -20.94
CA THR A 313 -18.93 -2.64 -21.27
C THR A 313 -18.29 -2.51 -22.66
N ARG A 314 -18.78 -1.61 -23.50
CA ARG A 314 -18.19 -1.34 -24.82
C ARG A 314 -16.98 -0.41 -24.72
N ARG A 315 -16.86 0.35 -23.64
CA ARG A 315 -15.79 1.34 -23.42
C ARG A 315 -14.77 0.79 -22.40
N PRO A 316 -13.59 1.43 -22.25
CA PRO A 316 -12.70 1.13 -21.13
C PRO A 316 -13.42 1.29 -19.78
N PHE A 317 -13.04 0.53 -18.76
CA PHE A 317 -13.66 0.57 -17.42
C PHE A 317 -13.76 1.95 -16.79
N GLY A 318 -12.85 2.84 -17.16
CA GLY A 318 -12.95 4.25 -16.82
C GLY A 318 -11.98 5.07 -17.66
N VAL A 319 -12.43 6.24 -18.08
CA VAL A 319 -11.67 7.17 -18.92
C VAL A 319 -11.60 8.52 -18.19
N LEU A 320 -10.44 8.81 -17.62
CA LEU A 320 -10.22 9.97 -16.76
C LEU A 320 -9.23 10.95 -17.38
N LEU A 321 -9.54 12.25 -17.32
CA LEU A 321 -8.61 13.32 -17.66
C LEU A 321 -8.15 14.04 -16.39
N PHE A 322 -6.89 13.86 -16.01
CA PHE A 322 -6.28 14.52 -14.86
C PHE A 322 -5.68 15.87 -15.27
N VAL A 323 -6.27 16.96 -14.80
CA VAL A 323 -5.88 18.33 -15.16
C VAL A 323 -5.25 19.03 -13.97
N GLY A 324 -4.09 19.65 -14.13
CA GLY A 324 -3.50 20.49 -13.08
C GLY A 324 -2.02 20.78 -13.29
N PRO A 325 -1.33 21.44 -12.34
CA PRO A 325 0.09 21.76 -12.43
C PRO A 325 0.98 20.50 -12.47
N THR A 326 2.24 20.64 -12.87
CA THR A 326 3.16 19.50 -12.83
C THR A 326 3.53 19.16 -11.38
N GLY A 327 3.82 17.88 -11.10
CA GLY A 327 4.32 17.45 -9.79
C GLY A 327 3.32 17.45 -8.63
N VAL A 328 2.01 17.57 -8.89
CA VAL A 328 0.94 17.55 -7.85
C VAL A 328 0.38 16.16 -7.54
N GLY A 329 0.81 15.11 -8.27
CA GLY A 329 0.41 13.72 -8.00
C GLY A 329 -0.44 13.03 -9.08
N LYS A 330 -0.70 13.64 -10.24
CA LYS A 330 -1.49 13.05 -11.34
C LYS A 330 -1.04 11.63 -11.70
N THR A 331 0.24 11.45 -12.04
CA THR A 331 0.85 10.15 -12.34
C THR A 331 0.82 9.19 -11.14
N HIS A 332 0.95 9.73 -9.93
CA HIS A 332 0.99 8.91 -8.71
C HIS A 332 -0.36 8.25 -8.43
N VAL A 333 -1.47 8.97 -8.64
CA VAL A 333 -2.83 8.40 -8.56
C VAL A 333 -3.00 7.23 -9.54
N GLY A 334 -2.49 7.36 -10.78
CA GLY A 334 -2.51 6.26 -11.76
C GLY A 334 -1.73 5.02 -11.30
N GLN A 335 -0.58 5.22 -10.64
CA GLN A 335 0.20 4.12 -10.06
C GLN A 335 -0.54 3.42 -8.92
N LEU A 336 -1.20 4.20 -8.04
CA LEU A 336 -1.99 3.65 -6.94
C LEU A 336 -3.23 2.91 -7.43
N LEU A 337 -3.85 3.39 -8.51
CA LEU A 337 -4.91 2.66 -9.21
C LEU A 337 -4.44 1.29 -9.68
N ALA A 338 -3.28 1.22 -10.34
CA ALA A 338 -2.73 -0.05 -10.80
C ALA A 338 -2.38 -1.00 -9.63
N GLU A 339 -1.77 -0.46 -8.57
CA GLU A 339 -1.45 -1.21 -7.34
C GLU A 339 -2.73 -1.76 -6.68
N ARG A 340 -3.78 -0.95 -6.53
CA ARG A 340 -4.99 -1.32 -5.80
C ARG A 340 -5.90 -2.25 -6.61
N LEU A 341 -6.05 -2.00 -7.91
CA LEU A 341 -7.01 -2.69 -8.77
C LEU A 341 -6.41 -3.83 -9.56
N PHE A 342 -5.10 -3.88 -9.76
CA PHE A 342 -4.43 -4.93 -10.53
C PHE A 342 -3.25 -5.56 -9.77
N GLY A 343 -3.09 -5.22 -8.49
CA GLY A 343 -2.14 -5.81 -7.56
C GLY A 343 -0.69 -5.35 -7.70
N SER A 344 -0.33 -4.62 -8.76
CA SER A 344 1.04 -4.15 -8.98
C SER A 344 1.08 -2.82 -9.74
N ARG A 345 2.08 -2.00 -9.43
CA ARG A 345 2.38 -0.77 -10.18
C ARG A 345 2.85 -1.05 -11.60
N ASP A 346 3.38 -2.24 -11.88
CA ASP A 346 3.83 -2.65 -13.22
C ASP A 346 2.64 -2.91 -14.16
N ARG A 347 1.43 -3.03 -13.62
CA ARG A 347 0.17 -3.04 -14.38
C ARG A 347 -0.23 -1.63 -14.85
N MET A 348 0.68 -0.66 -14.83
CA MET A 348 0.51 0.66 -15.42
C MET A 348 1.37 0.78 -16.68
N ILE A 349 0.71 0.82 -17.83
CA ILE A 349 1.36 1.05 -19.14
C ILE A 349 1.41 2.56 -19.36
N ARG A 350 2.61 3.13 -19.41
CA ARG A 350 2.79 4.58 -19.55
C ARG A 350 3.29 4.97 -20.94
N PHE A 351 2.67 5.98 -21.52
CA PHE A 351 3.14 6.67 -22.71
C PHE A 351 3.30 8.16 -22.42
N ASN A 352 4.42 8.73 -22.88
CA ASN A 352 4.66 10.17 -22.82
C ASN A 352 4.22 10.79 -24.16
N MET A 353 3.13 11.53 -24.16
CA MET A 353 2.54 12.10 -25.38
C MET A 353 3.39 13.21 -25.99
N ALA A 354 4.33 13.78 -25.23
CA ALA A 354 5.33 14.70 -25.77
C ALA A 354 6.26 14.05 -26.80
N ASP A 355 6.44 12.72 -26.76
CA ASP A 355 7.28 12.00 -27.73
C ASP A 355 6.55 11.82 -29.09
N TYR A 356 5.26 12.15 -29.16
CA TYR A 356 4.35 11.88 -30.27
C TYR A 356 3.74 13.16 -30.88
N GLN A 357 4.59 14.19 -31.06
CA GLN A 357 4.21 15.49 -31.60
C GLN A 357 4.16 15.54 -33.14
N GLY A 358 4.92 14.67 -33.82
CA GLY A 358 5.03 14.68 -35.28
C GLY A 358 3.83 14.06 -35.98
N GLU A 359 3.66 14.36 -37.27
CA GLU A 359 2.61 13.78 -38.10
C GLU A 359 2.59 12.23 -38.13
N PRO A 360 3.72 11.51 -38.31
CA PRO A 360 3.73 10.04 -38.34
C PRO A 360 3.57 9.40 -36.95
N SER A 361 3.38 10.19 -35.88
CA SER A 361 3.30 9.64 -34.53
C SER A 361 2.10 8.71 -34.33
N ALA A 362 1.01 8.92 -35.08
CA ALA A 362 -0.15 8.04 -35.05
C ALA A 362 0.19 6.64 -35.59
N GLU A 363 0.94 6.55 -36.69
CA GLU A 363 1.42 5.29 -37.29
C GLU A 363 2.42 4.60 -36.36
N VAL A 364 3.34 5.34 -35.73
CA VAL A 364 4.26 4.75 -34.74
C VAL A 364 3.49 4.14 -33.56
N LEU A 365 2.46 4.82 -33.07
CA LEU A 365 1.73 4.38 -31.88
C LEU A 365 0.73 3.25 -32.18
N PHE A 366 -0.10 3.43 -33.21
CA PHE A 366 -1.21 2.52 -33.57
C PHE A 366 -0.85 1.52 -34.67
N GLY A 367 0.28 1.70 -35.34
CA GLY A 367 0.78 0.85 -36.40
C GLY A 367 0.69 1.48 -37.78
N ASP A 368 1.72 1.26 -38.59
CA ASP A 368 1.79 1.68 -39.99
C ASP A 368 1.35 0.52 -40.90
N PRO A 369 0.22 0.62 -41.62
CA PRO A 369 -0.22 -0.44 -42.52
C PRO A 369 0.73 -0.69 -43.69
N ASP A 370 1.51 0.31 -44.10
CA ASP A 370 2.40 0.27 -45.27
C ASP A 370 3.83 -0.19 -44.92
N ASP A 371 4.18 -0.28 -43.62
CA ASP A 371 5.50 -0.79 -43.20
C ASP A 371 5.59 -2.31 -43.38
N HIS A 372 6.71 -2.80 -43.92
CA HIS A 372 6.94 -4.23 -44.15
C HIS A 372 7.29 -5.01 -42.87
N ARG A 373 7.66 -4.33 -41.77
CA ARG A 373 8.09 -4.96 -40.52
C ARG A 373 6.89 -5.23 -39.61
N PRO A 374 6.65 -6.50 -39.18
CA PRO A 374 5.48 -6.85 -38.36
C PRO A 374 5.34 -6.05 -37.06
N ALA A 375 6.47 -5.72 -36.42
CA ALA A 375 6.47 -4.92 -35.21
C ALA A 375 5.92 -3.50 -35.45
N GLN A 376 6.32 -2.86 -36.55
CA GLN A 376 5.87 -1.51 -36.89
C GLN A 376 4.42 -1.50 -37.36
N ARG A 377 3.99 -2.52 -38.11
CA ARG A 377 2.57 -2.69 -38.48
C ARG A 377 1.65 -2.80 -37.25
N ARG A 378 2.11 -3.43 -36.18
CA ARG A 378 1.34 -3.52 -34.93
C ARG A 378 1.34 -2.22 -34.14
N GLY A 379 2.37 -1.39 -34.26
CA GLY A 379 2.55 -0.17 -33.48
C GLY A 379 2.97 -0.41 -32.03
N VAL A 380 3.51 0.62 -31.39
CA VAL A 380 4.04 0.54 -30.02
C VAL A 380 2.93 0.31 -28.98
N LEU A 381 1.74 0.88 -29.18
CA LEU A 381 0.61 0.71 -28.25
C LEU A 381 0.21 -0.76 -28.15
N THR A 382 -0.03 -1.41 -29.29
CA THR A 382 -0.40 -2.82 -29.35
C THR A 382 0.65 -3.70 -28.65
N GLN A 383 1.93 -3.45 -28.90
CA GLN A 383 3.02 -4.24 -28.31
C GLN A 383 3.04 -4.15 -26.78
N ARG A 384 2.90 -2.95 -26.21
CA ARG A 384 2.91 -2.77 -24.75
C ARG A 384 1.63 -3.24 -24.07
N VAL A 385 0.53 -3.25 -24.81
CA VAL A 385 -0.78 -3.72 -24.36
C VAL A 385 -0.91 -5.25 -24.54
N ALA A 386 -0.08 -5.87 -25.36
CA ALA A 386 -0.05 -7.33 -25.52
C ALA A 386 0.29 -8.01 -24.18
N GLY A 387 -0.46 -9.05 -23.82
CA GLY A 387 -0.29 -9.77 -22.55
C GLY A 387 -0.89 -9.08 -21.31
N HIS A 388 -1.35 -7.83 -21.44
CA HIS A 388 -1.99 -7.08 -20.36
C HIS A 388 -3.46 -6.84 -20.68
N SER A 389 -4.36 -7.68 -20.15
CA SER A 389 -5.81 -7.48 -20.32
C SER A 389 -6.37 -6.50 -19.27
N PHE A 390 -5.80 -6.50 -18.06
CA PHE A 390 -6.17 -5.63 -16.94
C PHE A 390 -4.99 -4.74 -16.58
N ALA A 391 -5.09 -3.45 -16.90
CA ALA A 391 -4.04 -2.48 -16.71
C ALA A 391 -4.57 -1.04 -16.67
N VAL A 392 -3.78 -0.14 -16.10
CA VAL A 392 -3.97 1.31 -16.24
C VAL A 392 -3.15 1.79 -17.43
N LEU A 393 -3.80 2.35 -18.45
CA LEU A 393 -3.14 3.01 -19.58
C LEU A 393 -2.99 4.51 -19.27
N LEU A 394 -1.77 4.93 -18.93
CA LEU A 394 -1.45 6.31 -18.60
C LEU A 394 -0.89 7.05 -19.82
N LEU A 395 -1.61 8.09 -20.27
CA LEU A 395 -1.19 9.00 -21.33
C LEU A 395 -0.76 10.33 -20.71
N ASP A 396 0.55 10.48 -20.50
CA ASP A 396 1.13 11.67 -19.84
C ASP A 396 1.27 12.84 -20.82
N GLU A 397 1.00 14.07 -20.37
CA GLU A 397 1.06 15.30 -21.19
C GLU A 397 0.27 15.25 -22.51
N PHE A 398 -0.97 14.76 -22.45
CA PHE A 398 -1.80 14.43 -23.62
C PHE A 398 -2.05 15.62 -24.57
N GLU A 399 -2.06 16.85 -24.07
CA GLU A 399 -2.16 18.07 -24.88
C GLU A 399 -1.05 18.22 -25.91
N LYS A 400 0.11 17.56 -25.72
CA LYS A 400 1.26 17.68 -26.61
C LYS A 400 1.24 16.70 -27.77
N ALA A 401 0.38 15.68 -27.76
CA ALA A 401 0.29 14.75 -28.87
C ALA A 401 -0.27 15.43 -30.12
N HIS A 402 0.12 14.92 -31.29
CA HIS A 402 -0.40 15.36 -32.58
C HIS A 402 -1.92 15.12 -32.68
N PRO A 403 -2.72 15.98 -33.35
CA PRO A 403 -4.18 15.79 -33.47
C PRO A 403 -4.61 14.43 -34.02
N LYS A 404 -3.89 13.87 -35.00
CA LYS A 404 -4.14 12.51 -35.52
C LYS A 404 -4.04 11.42 -34.43
N VAL A 405 -3.16 11.60 -33.45
CA VAL A 405 -3.06 10.69 -32.29
C VAL A 405 -4.30 10.84 -31.40
N HIS A 406 -4.79 12.07 -31.21
CA HIS A 406 -6.03 12.31 -30.46
C HIS A 406 -7.22 11.62 -31.12
N ASP A 407 -7.37 11.72 -32.45
CA ASP A 407 -8.46 11.07 -33.20
C ASP A 407 -8.47 9.55 -32.99
N ARG A 408 -7.29 8.92 -33.04
CA ARG A 408 -7.16 7.47 -32.83
C ARG A 408 -7.46 7.05 -31.39
N PHE A 409 -7.09 7.87 -30.41
CA PHE A 409 -7.50 7.62 -29.02
C PHE A 409 -8.99 7.85 -28.79
N LEU A 410 -9.65 8.75 -29.52
CA LEU A 410 -11.10 8.92 -29.44
C LEU A 410 -11.82 7.66 -29.90
N GLN A 411 -11.41 7.10 -31.04
CA GLN A 411 -11.94 5.82 -31.49
C GLN A 411 -11.77 4.73 -30.42
N LEU A 412 -10.58 4.64 -29.82
CA LEU A 412 -10.32 3.68 -28.74
C LEU A 412 -11.23 3.90 -27.53
N VAL A 413 -11.48 5.15 -27.13
CA VAL A 413 -12.33 5.48 -25.99
C VAL A 413 -13.81 5.20 -26.25
N ASP A 414 -14.28 5.39 -27.49
CA ASP A 414 -15.67 5.16 -27.87
C ASP A 414 -15.98 3.67 -28.10
N GLU A 415 -15.09 2.95 -28.78
CA GLU A 415 -15.31 1.54 -29.15
C GLU A 415 -14.71 0.55 -28.15
N GLY A 416 -13.86 1.05 -27.23
CA GLY A 416 -13.06 0.26 -26.30
C GLY A 416 -11.99 -0.60 -27.00
N SER A 417 -11.80 -0.40 -28.31
CA SER A 417 -10.87 -1.14 -29.14
C SER A 417 -10.41 -0.29 -30.32
N PHE A 418 -9.33 -0.69 -30.96
CA PHE A 418 -8.89 -0.10 -32.21
C PHE A 418 -8.33 -1.19 -33.13
N ILE A 419 -8.30 -0.91 -34.44
CA ILE A 419 -7.66 -1.77 -35.43
C ILE A 419 -6.26 -1.22 -35.69
N ASN A 420 -5.22 -2.02 -35.51
CA ASN A 420 -3.83 -1.60 -35.77
C ASN A 420 -3.47 -1.67 -37.27
N GLY A 421 -2.28 -1.23 -37.66
CA GLY A 421 -1.80 -1.31 -39.06
C GLY A 421 -1.61 -2.75 -39.59
N ALA A 422 -1.60 -3.75 -38.71
CA ALA A 422 -1.62 -5.17 -39.09
C ALA A 422 -3.06 -5.72 -39.24
N SER A 423 -4.07 -4.86 -39.25
CA SER A 423 -5.51 -5.20 -39.27
C SER A 423 -5.98 -6.01 -38.06
N GLU A 424 -5.23 -6.02 -36.97
CA GLU A 424 -5.60 -6.74 -35.75
C GLU A 424 -6.48 -5.85 -34.86
N VAL A 425 -7.59 -6.41 -34.37
CA VAL A 425 -8.45 -5.75 -33.38
C VAL A 425 -7.82 -5.85 -31.99
N VAL A 426 -7.44 -4.71 -31.41
CA VAL A 426 -6.84 -4.60 -30.09
C VAL A 426 -7.88 -4.02 -29.12
N SER A 427 -8.33 -4.82 -28.15
CA SER A 427 -9.32 -4.40 -27.15
C SER A 427 -8.68 -3.86 -25.86
N CYS A 428 -9.10 -2.68 -25.43
CA CYS A 428 -8.74 -2.01 -24.18
C CYS A 428 -9.94 -1.84 -23.22
N ARG A 429 -11.06 -2.56 -23.45
CA ARG A 429 -12.29 -2.50 -22.63
C ARG A 429 -12.04 -2.78 -21.15
N SER A 430 -11.18 -3.76 -20.87
CA SER A 430 -10.84 -4.16 -19.49
C SER A 430 -9.72 -3.32 -18.85
N MET A 431 -9.42 -2.15 -19.41
CA MET A 431 -8.39 -1.22 -18.92
C MET A 431 -9.00 0.06 -18.36
N ILE A 432 -8.23 0.76 -17.54
CA ILE A 432 -8.55 2.12 -17.10
C ILE A 432 -7.63 3.07 -17.84
N LEU A 433 -8.21 4.00 -18.61
CA LEU A 433 -7.46 5.00 -19.35
C LEU A 433 -7.37 6.29 -18.51
N VAL A 434 -6.14 6.72 -18.25
CA VAL A 434 -5.86 7.97 -17.54
C VAL A 434 -5.05 8.85 -18.47
N ALA A 435 -5.64 9.92 -18.97
CA ALA A 435 -4.90 10.99 -19.62
C ALA A 435 -4.52 12.04 -18.57
N THR A 436 -3.35 12.64 -18.69
CA THR A 436 -2.97 13.79 -17.86
C THR A 436 -2.69 15.00 -18.73
N SER A 437 -3.07 16.17 -18.24
CA SER A 437 -2.80 17.43 -18.91
C SER A 437 -2.35 18.52 -17.94
N ASN A 438 -1.48 19.40 -18.44
CA ASN A 438 -1.11 20.63 -17.77
C ASN A 438 -1.90 21.84 -18.30
N ALA A 439 -2.81 21.64 -19.25
CA ALA A 439 -3.71 22.68 -19.74
C ALA A 439 -4.51 23.31 -18.58
N GLY A 440 -4.67 24.63 -18.58
CA GLY A 440 -5.33 25.35 -17.48
C GLY A 440 -4.50 25.51 -16.20
N ALA A 441 -3.28 24.94 -16.11
CA ALA A 441 -2.39 25.17 -14.97
C ALA A 441 -1.93 26.65 -14.85
N GLU A 442 -2.04 27.44 -15.91
CA GLU A 442 -1.72 28.88 -15.90
C GLU A 442 -2.68 29.73 -15.07
N VAL A 443 -3.92 29.26 -14.89
CA VAL A 443 -4.91 29.98 -14.10
C VAL A 443 -4.46 30.05 -12.63
N TYR A 444 -3.81 28.99 -12.14
CA TYR A 444 -3.22 28.94 -10.82
C TYR A 444 -1.95 29.78 -10.67
N ARG A 445 -1.38 30.32 -11.77
CA ARG A 445 -0.12 31.10 -11.76
C ARG A 445 -0.33 32.60 -11.57
N ARG A 446 -1.53 33.15 -11.83
CA ARG A 446 -1.75 34.61 -11.77
C ARG A 446 -2.10 35.05 -10.34
N PRO A 447 -1.26 35.86 -9.67
CA PRO A 447 -1.72 36.68 -8.54
C PRO A 447 -2.74 37.66 -9.10
N GLY A 448 -3.87 37.87 -8.42
CA GLY A 448 -4.91 38.80 -8.85
C GLY A 448 -4.37 40.21 -9.07
N LEU A 449 -4.07 40.55 -10.32
CA LEU A 449 -3.84 41.91 -10.81
C LEU A 449 -5.10 42.30 -11.59
N GLY A 450 -6.10 42.79 -10.86
CA GLY A 450 -7.36 43.29 -11.39
C GLY A 450 -8.16 43.91 -10.25
N PHE A 451 -8.50 45.19 -10.38
CA PHE A 451 -9.28 45.97 -9.42
C PHE A 451 -10.62 45.27 -9.11
N GLY A 452 -10.76 44.76 -7.89
CA GLY A 452 -11.94 44.05 -7.41
C GLY A 452 -11.57 43.10 -6.28
N GLY A 453 -11.37 43.63 -5.07
CA GLY A 453 -11.18 42.81 -3.88
C GLY A 453 -12.46 42.10 -3.48
N ALA A 454 -12.36 40.78 -3.26
CA ALA A 454 -13.15 39.90 -2.39
C ALA A 454 -13.24 38.51 -3.05
N HIS A 455 -12.71 37.50 -2.38
CA HIS A 455 -12.84 36.06 -2.68
C HIS A 455 -12.99 35.68 -4.17
N ALA A 456 -11.90 35.22 -4.79
CA ALA A 456 -12.05 34.32 -5.94
C ALA A 456 -12.80 33.08 -5.46
N ASP A 457 -14.12 33.08 -5.65
CA ASP A 457 -15.01 31.97 -5.35
C ASP A 457 -14.46 30.71 -6.04
N ALA A 458 -14.48 29.57 -5.35
CA ALA A 458 -13.95 28.31 -5.87
C ALA A 458 -14.60 27.94 -7.22
N GLY A 459 -15.84 28.38 -7.44
CA GLY A 459 -16.56 28.24 -8.71
C GLY A 459 -16.02 29.11 -9.86
N GLY A 460 -15.44 30.29 -9.58
CA GLY A 460 -14.86 31.16 -10.62
C GLY A 460 -13.55 30.63 -11.19
N LEU A 461 -12.71 30.02 -10.33
CA LEU A 461 -11.46 29.40 -10.74
C LEU A 461 -11.69 28.16 -11.61
N ALA A 462 -12.67 27.32 -11.25
CA ALA A 462 -13.03 26.13 -12.01
C ALA A 462 -13.51 26.47 -13.43
N ARG A 463 -14.37 27.49 -13.59
CA ARG A 463 -14.84 27.95 -14.90
C ARG A 463 -13.73 28.47 -15.79
N GLU A 464 -12.75 29.19 -15.23
CA GLU A 464 -11.61 29.68 -16.02
C GLU A 464 -10.69 28.53 -16.44
N VAL A 465 -10.51 27.50 -15.61
CA VAL A 465 -9.77 26.28 -15.99
C VAL A 465 -10.49 25.53 -17.12
N GLU A 466 -11.81 25.39 -17.03
CA GLU A 466 -12.65 24.75 -18.04
C GLU A 466 -12.57 25.48 -19.39
N ARG A 467 -12.71 26.81 -19.39
CA ARG A 467 -12.52 27.65 -20.57
C ARG A 467 -11.15 27.47 -21.23
N ARG A 468 -10.09 27.25 -20.44
CA ARG A 468 -8.74 26.99 -20.96
C ARG A 468 -8.59 25.58 -21.52
N LEU A 469 -9.29 24.60 -20.96
CA LEU A 469 -9.35 23.25 -21.50
C LEU A 469 -10.05 23.24 -22.86
N GLU A 470 -11.17 23.95 -23.00
CA GLU A 470 -11.91 24.11 -24.26
C GLU A 470 -11.10 24.81 -25.36
N GLN A 471 -10.12 25.64 -24.99
CA GLN A 471 -9.19 26.26 -25.94
C GLN A 471 -8.07 25.31 -26.39
N THR A 472 -7.72 24.32 -25.56
CA THR A 472 -6.61 23.41 -25.83
C THR A 472 -7.09 22.13 -26.52
N PHE A 473 -8.24 21.62 -26.10
CA PHE A 473 -8.85 20.40 -26.60
C PHE A 473 -10.15 20.72 -27.33
N ARG A 474 -10.42 19.98 -28.41
CA ARG A 474 -11.72 20.04 -29.08
C ARG A 474 -12.82 19.60 -28.11
N PHE A 475 -13.98 20.24 -28.19
CA PHE A 475 -15.12 19.92 -27.32
C PHE A 475 -15.56 18.46 -27.43
N GLU A 476 -15.57 17.91 -28.65
CA GLU A 476 -15.83 16.48 -28.92
C GLU A 476 -14.91 15.57 -28.12
N PHE A 477 -13.65 15.96 -27.93
CA PHE A 477 -12.66 15.18 -27.20
C PHE A 477 -12.93 15.17 -25.70
N LEU A 478 -13.24 16.34 -25.11
CA LEU A 478 -13.52 16.46 -23.68
C LEU A 478 -14.74 15.65 -23.27
N ASN A 479 -15.78 15.60 -24.11
CA ASN A 479 -17.01 14.83 -23.85
C ASN A 479 -16.82 13.31 -23.91
N ARG A 480 -15.66 12.82 -24.39
CA ARG A 480 -15.34 11.38 -24.34
C ARG A 480 -14.71 10.95 -23.02
N PHE A 481 -14.30 11.88 -22.16
CA PHE A 481 -13.86 11.49 -20.82
C PHE A 481 -15.08 11.30 -19.93
N ASP A 482 -15.09 10.20 -19.17
CA ASP A 482 -16.15 9.98 -18.18
C ASP A 482 -16.11 11.07 -17.11
N ARG A 483 -14.89 11.51 -16.76
CA ARG A 483 -14.65 12.60 -15.81
C ARG A 483 -13.38 13.38 -16.11
N ILE A 484 -13.48 14.70 -15.97
CA ILE A 484 -12.35 15.61 -15.86
C ILE A 484 -12.08 15.83 -14.37
N VAL A 485 -10.86 15.55 -13.94
CA VAL A 485 -10.46 15.55 -12.53
C VAL A 485 -9.41 16.63 -12.30
N HIS A 486 -9.75 17.63 -11.49
CA HIS A 486 -8.88 18.76 -11.20
C HIS A 486 -7.92 18.48 -10.05
N PHE A 487 -6.64 18.75 -10.27
CA PHE A 487 -5.58 18.70 -9.28
C PHE A 487 -5.12 20.11 -8.92
N ARG A 488 -5.11 20.42 -7.64
CA ARG A 488 -4.76 21.74 -7.11
C ARG A 488 -3.27 21.82 -6.79
N PRO A 489 -2.66 23.01 -6.83
CA PRO A 489 -1.30 23.22 -6.34
C PRO A 489 -1.13 22.76 -4.90
N LEU A 490 0.05 22.23 -4.58
CA LEU A 490 0.38 21.76 -3.23
C LEU A 490 0.69 22.94 -2.30
N THR A 491 0.25 22.89 -1.05
CA THR A 491 0.60 23.87 -0.02
C THR A 491 2.01 23.56 0.51
N ARG A 492 2.64 24.53 1.18
CA ARG A 492 3.96 24.31 1.82
C ARG A 492 3.93 23.17 2.84
N GLU A 493 2.82 23.02 3.57
CA GLU A 493 2.60 21.93 4.51
C GLU A 493 2.55 20.55 3.84
N HIS A 494 1.84 20.44 2.70
CA HIS A 494 1.86 19.21 1.91
C HIS A 494 3.29 18.86 1.46
N ILE A 495 4.08 19.86 1.08
CA ILE A 495 5.45 19.66 0.60
C ILE A 495 6.40 19.25 1.71
N ARG A 496 6.28 19.84 2.90
CA ARG A 496 7.02 19.41 4.10
C ARG A 496 6.74 17.92 4.40
N THR A 497 5.47 17.52 4.33
CA THR A 497 5.06 16.13 4.54
C THR A 497 5.61 15.18 3.47
N ILE A 498 5.61 15.61 2.19
CA ILE A 498 6.20 14.84 1.09
C ILE A 498 7.72 14.72 1.28
N ALA A 499 8.40 15.79 1.70
CA ALA A 499 9.84 15.80 1.94
C ALA A 499 10.22 14.79 3.03
N ALA A 500 9.49 14.76 4.15
CA ALA A 500 9.71 13.78 5.21
C ALA A 500 9.61 12.33 4.70
N ARG A 501 8.58 12.03 3.89
CA ARG A 501 8.40 10.69 3.31
C ARG A 501 9.49 10.29 2.32
N GLU A 502 9.92 11.22 1.46
CA GLU A 502 11.01 10.96 0.50
C GLU A 502 12.35 10.76 1.22
N LEU A 503 12.63 11.50 2.30
CA LEU A 503 13.80 11.28 3.14
C LEU A 503 13.75 9.93 3.88
N GLU A 504 12.58 9.50 4.34
CA GLU A 504 12.42 8.15 4.91
C GLU A 504 12.72 7.07 3.85
N ALA A 505 12.24 7.26 2.62
CA ALA A 505 12.53 6.35 1.51
C ALA A 505 14.03 6.26 1.19
N LEU A 506 14.80 7.33 1.38
CA LEU A 506 16.27 7.30 1.18
C LEU A 506 16.96 6.28 2.08
N ARG A 507 16.46 6.05 3.30
CA ARG A 507 17.03 5.06 4.26
C ARG A 507 17.07 3.65 3.67
N SER A 508 16.16 3.32 2.76
CA SER A 508 16.08 2.01 2.11
C SER A 508 17.13 1.78 1.01
N ARG A 509 17.86 2.81 0.57
CA ARG A 509 18.86 2.70 -0.51
C ARG A 509 20.01 1.79 -0.11
N THR A 510 20.49 0.99 -1.05
CA THR A 510 21.58 0.01 -0.85
C THR A 510 22.83 0.62 -0.23
N GLY A 511 23.15 1.88 -0.57
CA GLY A 511 24.31 2.61 -0.02
C GLY A 511 24.22 2.88 1.49
N LEU A 512 23.02 3.14 2.02
CA LEU A 512 22.76 3.36 3.45
C LEU A 512 22.47 2.02 4.15
N ARG A 513 21.60 1.19 3.54
CA ARG A 513 21.13 -0.08 4.12
C ARG A 513 22.24 -1.11 4.32
N ARG A 514 23.14 -1.29 3.34
CA ARG A 514 24.26 -2.26 3.46
C ARG A 514 25.30 -1.83 4.48
N ARG A 515 25.40 -0.52 4.73
CA ARG A 515 26.33 0.08 5.70
C ARG A 515 25.70 0.29 7.07
N ASN A 516 24.42 -0.08 7.23
CA ASN A 516 23.62 0.09 8.44
C ASN A 516 23.69 1.54 8.98
N VAL A 517 23.61 2.51 8.07
CA VAL A 517 23.74 3.94 8.38
C VAL A 517 22.40 4.46 8.88
N GLU A 518 22.38 4.96 10.11
CA GLU A 518 21.25 5.68 10.67
C GLU A 518 21.26 7.13 10.19
N LEU A 519 20.12 7.63 9.72
CA LEU A 519 19.96 8.98 9.19
C LEU A 519 19.12 9.82 10.16
N GLU A 520 19.77 10.76 10.84
CA GLU A 520 19.09 11.78 11.62
C GLU A 520 18.83 13.01 10.73
N VAL A 521 17.58 13.47 10.70
CA VAL A 521 17.15 14.63 9.90
C VAL A 521 16.64 15.70 10.85
N ASP A 522 17.31 16.84 10.87
CA ASP A 522 16.85 18.02 11.60
C ASP A 522 15.61 18.64 10.91
N ASP A 523 14.65 19.13 11.69
CA ASP A 523 13.43 19.80 11.19
C ASP A 523 13.77 21.00 10.29
N VAL A 524 14.89 21.67 10.55
CA VAL A 524 15.40 22.77 9.72
C VAL A 524 15.68 22.30 8.29
N VAL A 525 16.07 21.04 8.07
CA VAL A 525 16.26 20.47 6.73
C VAL A 525 14.91 20.28 6.04
N LEU A 526 13.87 19.85 6.77
CA LEU A 526 12.52 19.71 6.21
C LEU A 526 11.93 21.05 5.82
N ASP A 527 12.10 22.07 6.65
CA ASP A 527 11.65 23.44 6.36
C ASP A 527 12.46 24.07 5.21
N TRP A 528 13.76 23.83 5.17
CA TRP A 528 14.59 24.26 4.06
C TRP A 528 14.18 23.59 2.74
N LEU A 529 13.91 22.29 2.76
CA LEU A 529 13.39 21.54 1.61
C LEU A 529 11.98 21.99 1.21
N ALA A 530 11.12 22.37 2.16
CA ALA A 530 9.81 22.94 1.84
C ALA A 530 9.92 24.34 1.21
N ALA A 531 10.89 25.14 1.64
CA ALA A 531 11.13 26.49 1.12
C ALA A 531 11.87 26.49 -0.23
N HIS A 532 12.88 25.63 -0.40
CA HIS A 532 13.77 25.60 -1.58
C HIS A 532 13.53 24.40 -2.50
N GLY A 533 12.73 23.43 -2.09
CA GLY A 533 12.28 22.29 -2.90
C GLY A 533 10.88 22.47 -3.47
N TYR A 534 10.23 23.62 -3.24
CA TYR A 534 8.98 23.98 -3.90
C TYR A 534 9.20 24.99 -5.02
N ASP A 535 8.79 24.59 -6.23
CA ASP A 535 8.57 25.53 -7.32
C ASP A 535 7.10 25.41 -7.76
N PRO A 536 6.33 26.52 -7.80
CA PRO A 536 4.94 26.51 -8.29
C PRO A 536 4.75 25.91 -9.69
N HIS A 537 5.78 25.92 -10.54
CA HIS A 537 5.76 25.35 -11.89
C HIS A 537 6.05 23.84 -11.91
N TYR A 538 6.95 23.36 -11.05
CA TYR A 538 7.47 21.98 -11.08
C TYR A 538 6.93 21.08 -9.95
N GLY A 539 6.23 21.64 -8.96
CA GLY A 539 5.62 20.91 -7.85
C GLY A 539 6.62 20.03 -7.08
N ALA A 540 6.17 18.87 -6.59
CA ALA A 540 7.01 17.94 -5.83
C ALA A 540 8.12 17.25 -6.67
N ARG A 541 8.13 17.39 -8.00
CA ARG A 541 9.25 16.90 -8.84
C ARG A 541 10.53 17.70 -8.59
N PHE A 542 10.39 19.00 -8.31
CA PHE A 542 11.50 19.85 -7.92
C PHE A 542 12.09 19.40 -6.58
N LEU A 543 11.23 19.10 -5.60
CA LEU A 543 11.62 18.58 -4.30
C LEU A 543 12.48 17.31 -4.42
N ARG A 544 12.05 16.32 -5.22
CA ARG A 544 12.87 15.10 -5.44
C ARG A 544 14.24 15.43 -6.04
N ARG A 545 14.31 16.33 -7.02
CA ARG A 545 15.60 16.76 -7.60
C ARG A 545 16.46 17.49 -6.58
N THR A 546 15.87 18.32 -5.73
CA THR A 546 16.58 19.03 -4.65
C THR A 546 17.10 18.06 -3.61
N ILE A 547 16.32 17.05 -3.22
CA ILE A 547 16.76 15.95 -2.35
C ILE A 547 17.92 15.18 -3.01
N GLU A 548 17.82 14.87 -4.29
CA GLU A 548 18.88 14.18 -5.02
C GLU A 548 20.17 15.01 -5.11
N ARG A 549 20.05 16.29 -5.43
CA ARG A 549 21.19 17.17 -5.67
C ARG A 549 21.85 17.64 -4.38
N GLU A 550 21.07 18.00 -3.37
CA GLU A 550 21.59 18.63 -2.15
C GLU A 550 21.76 17.59 -1.03
N VAL A 551 20.73 16.77 -0.78
CA VAL A 551 20.75 15.80 0.33
C VAL A 551 21.59 14.56 -0.02
N THR A 552 21.34 13.93 -1.17
CA THR A 552 22.06 12.70 -1.56
C THR A 552 23.54 12.99 -1.82
N THR A 553 23.87 14.13 -2.44
CA THR A 553 25.27 14.55 -2.63
C THR A 553 25.96 14.77 -1.28
N ALA A 554 25.33 15.50 -0.35
CA ALA A 554 25.90 15.69 0.99
C ALA A 554 26.13 14.35 1.71
N LEU A 555 25.17 13.42 1.63
CA LEU A 555 25.30 12.08 2.20
C LEU A 555 26.42 11.27 1.52
N ALA A 556 26.54 11.34 0.20
CA ALA A 556 27.58 10.65 -0.56
C ALA A 556 28.97 11.18 -0.19
N GLU A 557 29.15 12.50 -0.12
CA GLU A 557 30.40 13.13 0.31
C GLU A 557 30.78 12.73 1.73
N ALA A 558 29.81 12.74 2.67
CA ALA A 558 30.05 12.33 4.04
C ALA A 558 30.44 10.85 4.13
N LEU A 559 29.79 9.96 3.36
CA LEU A 559 30.11 8.53 3.32
C LEU A 559 31.46 8.23 2.69
N VAL A 560 31.82 8.92 1.60
CA VAL A 560 33.12 8.76 0.95
C VAL A 560 34.23 9.27 1.85
N ARG A 561 34.03 10.43 2.50
CA ARG A 561 35.01 11.01 3.43
C ARG A 561 35.21 10.17 4.70
N ALA A 562 34.17 9.49 5.17
CA ALA A 562 34.25 8.62 6.34
C ALA A 562 35.02 7.30 6.10
N GLY A 563 35.27 6.91 4.85
CA GLY A 563 36.00 5.68 4.51
C GLY A 563 35.20 4.38 4.74
N ALA A 564 35.66 3.28 4.15
CA ALA A 564 35.02 1.96 4.27
C ALA A 564 35.22 1.37 5.67
N GLY A 565 34.32 1.72 6.60
CA GLY A 565 34.23 1.08 7.93
C GLY A 565 33.75 1.95 9.10
N ALA A 566 33.60 3.28 8.97
CA ALA A 566 33.53 4.14 10.17
C ALA A 566 32.24 4.96 10.39
N ALA A 567 31.35 5.16 9.41
CA ALA A 567 30.13 5.96 9.65
C ALA A 567 28.90 5.08 9.90
N THR A 568 28.48 4.94 11.16
CA THR A 568 27.22 4.26 11.54
C THR A 568 26.03 5.22 11.63
N ARG A 569 26.27 6.53 11.82
CA ARG A 569 25.21 7.55 11.94
C ARG A 569 25.60 8.83 11.18
N LEU A 570 24.68 9.36 10.38
CA LEU A 570 24.82 10.62 9.64
C LEU A 570 23.70 11.58 10.07
N ALA A 571 24.08 12.81 10.46
CA ALA A 571 23.12 13.87 10.71
C ALA A 571 23.07 14.84 9.52
N LEU A 572 21.86 15.13 9.04
CA LEU A 572 21.57 16.14 8.06
C LEU A 572 21.18 17.45 8.75
N THR A 573 21.87 18.53 8.43
CA THR A 573 21.56 19.89 8.90
C THR A 573 21.80 20.91 7.79
N VAL A 574 21.30 22.14 7.95
CA VAL A 574 21.50 23.23 6.99
C VAL A 574 22.56 24.19 7.52
N ARG A 575 23.64 24.40 6.76
CA ARG A 575 24.69 25.39 7.07
C ARG A 575 24.91 26.28 5.86
N GLN A 576 25.01 27.60 6.09
CA GLN A 576 25.22 28.60 5.04
C GLN A 576 24.26 28.45 3.85
N ASN A 577 22.98 28.18 4.14
CA ASN A 577 21.92 27.94 3.15
C ASN A 577 22.17 26.74 2.20
N ARG A 578 22.96 25.75 2.63
CA ARG A 578 23.15 24.46 1.93
C ARG A 578 22.93 23.30 2.90
N VAL A 579 22.40 22.20 2.36
CA VAL A 579 22.28 20.95 3.13
C VAL A 579 23.69 20.37 3.30
N SER A 580 24.04 20.05 4.53
CA SER A 580 25.31 19.41 4.88
C SER A 580 25.05 18.15 5.69
N ALA A 581 25.76 17.08 5.35
CA ALA A 581 25.75 15.85 6.12
C ALA A 581 27.04 15.76 6.92
N ARG A 582 26.91 15.48 8.22
CA ARG A 582 28.07 15.26 9.09
C ARG A 582 28.02 13.81 9.58
N ALA A 583 29.15 13.11 9.42
CA ALA A 583 29.38 11.88 10.15
C ALA A 583 29.46 12.20 11.63
N LEU A 584 28.51 11.66 12.39
CA LEU A 584 28.60 11.67 13.83
C LEU A 584 29.59 10.56 14.21
N GLU A 585 30.53 10.87 15.10
CA GLU A 585 31.33 9.81 15.73
C GLU A 585 30.35 8.81 16.36
N PRO A 586 30.61 7.50 16.22
CA PRO A 586 29.71 6.52 16.80
C PRO A 586 29.61 6.80 18.30
N PRO A 587 28.40 7.03 18.85
CA PRO A 587 28.25 6.85 20.29
C PRO A 587 28.67 5.41 20.63
N PRO A 588 29.19 5.16 21.85
CA PRO A 588 29.52 3.80 22.27
C PRO A 588 28.31 2.90 21.99
N PRO A 589 28.56 1.65 21.55
CA PRO A 589 27.57 0.87 20.81
C PRO A 589 26.24 0.82 21.55
N ALA A 590 25.18 1.32 20.92
CA ALA A 590 23.82 1.01 21.34
C ALA A 590 23.67 -0.50 21.23
N SER A 591 23.40 -1.15 22.36
CA SER A 591 23.16 -2.59 22.43
C SER A 591 22.10 -2.93 21.38
N ARG A 592 22.46 -3.78 20.41
CA ARG A 592 21.45 -4.52 19.66
C ARG A 592 20.63 -5.23 20.72
N ARG A 593 19.35 -4.86 20.85
CA ARG A 593 18.36 -5.68 21.57
C ARG A 593 18.41 -7.06 20.93
N SER A 594 19.15 -7.97 21.55
CA SER A 594 18.82 -9.37 21.48
C SER A 594 17.49 -9.44 22.20
N ALA A 595 16.45 -9.93 21.51
CA ALA A 595 15.21 -10.27 22.19
C ALA A 595 15.55 -11.34 23.24
N VAL A 596 15.84 -10.91 24.46
CA VAL A 596 15.87 -11.79 25.62
C VAL A 596 14.42 -12.13 25.87
N VAL A 597 14.00 -13.28 25.33
CA VAL A 597 12.75 -13.91 25.74
C VAL A 597 12.94 -14.30 27.20
N ILE A 598 12.33 -13.54 28.09
CA ILE A 598 12.19 -13.96 29.48
C ILE A 598 11.14 -15.08 29.49
N PRO A 599 11.45 -16.28 30.01
CA PRO A 599 10.43 -17.29 30.20
C PRO A 599 9.40 -16.74 31.21
N VAL A 600 8.18 -16.49 30.74
CA VAL A 600 7.04 -16.21 31.61
C VAL A 600 6.58 -17.54 32.20
N GLY A 601 7.23 -17.95 33.29
CA GLY A 601 6.78 -19.06 34.13
C GLY A 601 5.91 -18.55 35.27
N ARG A 602 4.69 -19.08 35.39
CA ARG A 602 3.94 -19.01 36.65
C ARG A 602 4.76 -19.69 37.74
N GLN A 603 4.79 -19.08 38.92
CA GLN A 603 5.51 -19.56 40.11
C GLN A 603 5.16 -21.03 40.40
N ASP A 604 6.17 -21.86 40.62
CA ASP A 604 6.36 -22.65 41.85
C ASP A 604 7.60 -23.56 41.72
N GLU A 605 8.29 -23.73 42.85
CA GLU A 605 9.52 -24.52 43.10
C GLU A 605 10.87 -23.91 42.68
N VAL A 606 11.59 -23.40 43.70
CA VAL A 606 13.03 -23.13 43.66
C VAL A 606 13.77 -24.46 43.45
N ARG A 607 13.99 -24.83 42.19
CA ARG A 607 14.88 -25.94 41.82
C ARG A 607 16.34 -25.51 42.07
N SER A 608 17.13 -26.47 42.55
CA SER A 608 18.54 -26.34 42.94
C SER A 608 19.30 -25.31 42.08
N LEU A 609 19.67 -24.19 42.69
CA LEU A 609 20.47 -23.15 42.04
C LEU A 609 21.84 -23.74 41.71
N ASP A 610 22.01 -24.18 40.45
CA ASP A 610 23.32 -24.51 39.92
C ASP A 610 24.19 -23.25 40.01
N ARG A 611 25.09 -23.26 40.98
CA ARG A 611 25.91 -22.11 41.32
C ARG A 611 26.79 -21.66 40.16
N LYS A 612 27.23 -22.58 39.30
CA LYS A 612 28.02 -22.24 38.11
C LYS A 612 27.16 -21.50 37.09
N ARG A 613 25.93 -21.97 36.88
CA ARG A 613 24.99 -21.34 35.95
C ARG A 613 24.53 -19.97 36.44
N LEU A 614 24.18 -19.84 37.72
CA LEU A 614 23.83 -18.55 38.32
C LEU A 614 24.99 -17.55 38.26
N GLY A 615 26.22 -18.01 38.46
CA GLY A 615 27.42 -17.19 38.28
C GLY A 615 27.59 -16.69 36.85
N ALA A 616 27.41 -17.56 35.85
CA ALA A 616 27.51 -17.19 34.44
C ALA A 616 26.39 -16.22 34.00
N GLU A 617 25.15 -16.41 34.47
CA GLU A 617 24.05 -15.51 34.19
C GLU A 617 24.27 -14.13 34.84
N ALA A 618 24.84 -14.09 36.05
CA ALA A 618 25.23 -12.84 36.70
C ALA A 618 26.35 -12.10 35.98
N ASP A 619 27.38 -12.81 35.49
CA ASP A 619 28.47 -12.20 34.73
C ASP A 619 27.96 -11.62 33.40
N ALA A 620 27.11 -12.36 32.68
CA ALA A 620 26.50 -11.88 31.44
C ALA A 620 25.61 -10.64 31.64
N LEU A 621 24.91 -10.56 32.78
CA LEU A 621 24.11 -9.39 33.14
C LEU A 621 24.99 -8.17 33.45
N LEU A 622 26.11 -8.36 34.16
CA LEU A 622 27.09 -7.31 34.42
C LEU A 622 27.75 -6.81 33.13
N GLU A 623 28.08 -7.72 32.20
CA GLU A 623 28.56 -7.36 30.86
C GLU A 623 27.53 -6.55 30.07
N SER A 624 26.25 -6.94 30.15
CA SER A 624 25.14 -6.22 29.49
C SER A 624 24.93 -4.83 30.09
N ALA A 625 25.17 -4.65 31.39
CA ALA A 625 25.06 -3.37 32.08
C ALA A 625 26.29 -2.46 31.91
N ALA A 626 27.44 -3.02 31.51
CA ALA A 626 28.71 -2.29 31.43
C ALA A 626 28.66 -1.00 30.57
N PRO A 627 28.01 -0.96 29.40
CA PRO A 627 27.91 0.27 28.60
C PRO A 627 27.18 1.40 29.35
N HIS A 628 26.17 1.08 30.16
CA HIS A 628 25.40 2.06 30.94
C HIS A 628 26.22 2.60 32.12
N LEU A 629 27.01 1.75 32.78
CA LEU A 629 27.92 2.14 33.85
C LEU A 629 29.05 3.05 33.34
N VAL A 630 29.59 2.76 32.14
CA VAL A 630 30.59 3.61 31.48
C VAL A 630 30.01 4.98 31.11
N ASP A 631 28.80 5.02 30.55
CA ASP A 631 28.11 6.27 30.26
C ASP A 631 27.83 7.11 31.52
N LEU A 632 27.43 6.45 32.62
CA LEU A 632 27.27 7.12 33.92
C LEU A 632 28.58 7.76 34.38
N GLY A 633 29.69 7.04 34.32
CA GLY A 633 31.01 7.58 34.68
C GLY A 633 31.41 8.78 33.82
N ARG A 634 31.11 8.75 32.52
CA ARG A 634 31.31 9.91 31.62
C ARG A 634 30.49 11.12 32.06
N ARG A 635 29.21 10.94 32.38
CA ARG A 635 28.32 12.02 32.84
C ARG A 635 28.77 12.59 34.20
N GLN A 636 29.27 11.74 35.09
CA GLN A 636 29.86 12.17 36.37
C GLN A 636 31.08 13.08 36.15
N ASN A 637 31.96 12.70 35.23
CA ASN A 637 33.14 13.50 34.89
C ASN A 637 32.75 14.85 34.25
N GLU A 638 31.74 14.85 33.38
CA GLU A 638 31.21 16.09 32.77
C GLU A 638 30.60 17.02 33.84
N ALA A 639 29.81 16.47 34.76
CA ALA A 639 29.22 17.24 35.86
C ALA A 639 30.31 17.84 36.78
N ALA A 640 31.38 17.09 37.06
CA ALA A 640 32.52 17.58 37.82
C ALA A 640 33.26 18.73 37.10
N ALA A 641 33.48 18.61 35.79
CA ALA A 641 34.12 19.68 35.01
C ALA A 641 33.27 20.97 34.99
N LEU A 642 31.95 20.86 34.91
CA LEU A 642 31.05 22.02 34.98
C LEU A 642 31.09 22.71 36.35
N LEU A 643 31.23 21.94 37.45
CA LEU A 643 31.44 22.51 38.79
C LEU A 643 32.76 23.29 38.89
N GLU A 644 33.82 22.80 38.24
CA GLU A 644 35.09 23.54 38.16
C GLU A 644 34.93 24.84 37.37
N THR A 645 34.17 24.83 36.26
CA THR A 645 33.84 26.04 35.48
C THR A 645 33.09 27.08 36.30
N MET A 646 32.18 26.67 37.20
CA MET A 646 31.47 27.58 38.11
C MET A 646 32.39 28.26 39.14
N GLY A 647 33.58 27.70 39.38
CA GLY A 647 34.60 28.24 40.27
C GLY A 647 35.53 29.29 39.62
N GLU A 648 35.44 29.52 38.30
CA GLU A 648 36.28 30.47 37.58
C GLU A 648 35.98 31.93 37.95
N ALA A 649 37.01 32.78 38.03
CA ALA A 649 36.85 34.21 38.27
C ALA A 649 36.07 34.88 37.11
N GLY A 650 35.02 35.63 37.45
CA GLY A 650 34.15 36.31 36.48
C GLY A 650 33.00 35.45 35.91
N PHE A 651 32.89 34.17 36.27
CA PHE A 651 31.80 33.30 35.79
C PHE A 651 30.41 33.90 36.07
N TRP A 652 30.17 34.33 37.31
CA TRP A 652 28.89 34.87 37.77
C TRP A 652 28.55 36.26 37.19
N GLU A 653 29.49 36.91 36.51
CA GLU A 653 29.27 38.22 35.86
C GLU A 653 28.67 38.05 34.45
N ASP A 654 28.91 36.91 33.78
CA ASP A 654 28.30 36.54 32.50
C ASP A 654 27.02 35.73 32.71
N ARG A 655 25.87 36.41 32.59
CA ARG A 655 24.55 35.80 32.81
C ARG A 655 24.18 34.74 31.78
N ALA A 656 24.63 34.85 30.52
CA ALA A 656 24.28 33.89 29.49
C ALA A 656 25.07 32.59 29.71
N ARG A 657 26.38 32.71 29.93
CA ARG A 657 27.28 31.59 30.23
C ARG A 657 26.90 30.91 31.56
N SER A 658 26.61 31.70 32.60
CA SER A 658 26.17 31.16 33.89
C SER A 658 24.90 30.34 33.76
N ARG A 659 23.91 30.83 32.99
CA ARG A 659 22.64 30.15 32.78
C ARG A 659 22.81 28.83 32.05
N GLU A 660 23.56 28.82 30.94
CA GLU A 660 23.80 27.62 30.14
C GLU A 660 24.54 26.53 30.93
N VAL A 661 25.60 26.92 31.67
CA VAL A 661 26.38 25.98 32.50
C VAL A 661 25.55 25.43 33.65
N LEU A 662 24.72 26.26 34.30
CA LEU A 662 23.81 25.82 35.36
C LEU A 662 22.70 24.89 34.83
N GLU A 663 22.12 25.18 33.67
CA GLU A 663 21.10 24.34 33.05
C GLU A 663 21.68 22.97 32.67
N ARG A 664 22.88 22.93 32.06
CA ARG A 664 23.56 21.68 31.73
C ARG A 664 23.97 20.89 32.97
N TYR A 665 24.50 21.56 33.99
CA TYR A 665 24.87 20.91 35.25
C TYR A 665 23.66 20.32 35.97
N ARG A 666 22.52 21.04 36.04
CA ARG A 666 21.27 20.50 36.64
C ARG A 666 20.78 19.25 35.93
N ALA A 667 20.78 19.26 34.59
CA ALA A 667 20.36 18.10 33.80
C ALA A 667 21.28 16.89 34.05
N LEU A 668 22.60 17.13 34.15
CA LEU A 668 23.58 16.09 34.44
C LEU A 668 23.51 15.59 35.89
N ASP A 669 23.37 16.47 36.88
CA ASP A 669 23.29 16.10 38.30
C ASP A 669 22.11 15.16 38.56
N VAL A 670 20.95 15.47 37.97
CA VAL A 670 19.76 14.60 38.02
C VAL A 670 20.04 13.26 37.34
N ALA A 671 20.56 13.27 36.11
CA ALA A 671 20.84 12.04 35.37
C ALA A 671 21.89 11.16 36.08
N VAL A 672 22.90 11.77 36.70
CA VAL A 672 23.95 11.11 37.48
C VAL A 672 23.37 10.51 38.76
N ARG A 673 22.51 11.23 39.48
CA ARG A 673 21.86 10.74 40.70
C ARG A 673 20.98 9.52 40.42
N ILE A 674 20.20 9.58 39.35
CA ILE A 674 19.34 8.48 38.90
C ILE A 674 20.21 7.28 38.45
N GLY A 675 21.19 7.53 37.59
CA GLY A 675 22.09 6.48 37.10
C GLY A 675 22.85 5.81 38.24
N ARG A 676 23.31 6.55 39.25
CA ARG A 676 23.99 6.00 40.44
C ARG A 676 23.09 5.07 41.24
N ARG A 677 21.81 5.43 41.39
CA ARG A 677 20.84 4.56 42.07
C ARG A 677 20.59 3.26 41.29
N LEU A 678 20.54 3.34 39.96
CA LEU A 678 20.38 2.17 39.10
C LEU A 678 21.68 1.35 39.00
N ALA A 679 22.84 1.96 39.21
CA ALA A 679 24.15 1.31 39.27
C ALA A 679 24.33 0.44 40.53
N GLU A 680 23.78 0.86 41.67
CA GLU A 680 24.00 0.23 42.97
C GLU A 680 23.70 -1.29 42.99
N PRO A 681 22.62 -1.81 42.38
CA PRO A 681 22.39 -3.26 42.31
C PRO A 681 23.46 -4.02 41.51
N PHE A 682 24.04 -3.41 40.48
CA PHE A 682 25.13 -4.02 39.71
C PHE A 682 26.45 -4.00 40.48
N GLU A 683 26.74 -2.92 41.19
CA GLU A 683 27.92 -2.83 42.07
C GLU A 683 27.87 -3.93 43.14
N ARG A 684 26.71 -4.08 43.81
CA ARG A 684 26.49 -5.16 44.79
C ARG A 684 26.59 -6.56 44.18
N LEU A 685 26.09 -6.76 42.96
CA LEU A 685 26.21 -8.03 42.24
C LEU A 685 27.68 -8.33 41.89
N ALA A 686 28.41 -7.33 41.40
CA ALA A 686 29.83 -7.43 41.06
C ALA A 686 30.69 -7.72 42.30
N GLU A 687 30.43 -7.06 43.42
CA GLU A 687 31.08 -7.33 44.72
C GLU A 687 30.88 -8.78 45.17
N LEU A 688 29.66 -9.30 45.09
CA LEU A 688 29.37 -10.70 45.43
C LEU A 688 30.04 -11.67 44.46
N ARG A 689 30.12 -11.33 43.16
CA ARG A 689 30.82 -12.13 42.15
C ARG A 689 32.33 -12.15 42.34
N ALA A 690 32.91 -11.07 42.85
CA ALA A 690 34.34 -10.95 43.15
C ALA A 690 34.79 -11.77 44.38
N GLN A 691 33.87 -12.22 45.25
CA GLN A 691 34.21 -13.05 46.41
C GLN A 691 34.65 -14.47 45.99
N PRO A 692 35.64 -15.08 46.68
CA PRO A 692 36.10 -16.44 46.36
C PRO A 692 34.98 -17.48 46.54
N ALA A 693 35.06 -18.57 45.76
CA ALA A 693 34.01 -19.59 45.64
C ALA A 693 33.64 -20.31 46.98
N GLY A 694 34.35 -20.10 48.08
CA GLY A 694 33.93 -20.56 49.41
C GLY A 694 32.90 -19.68 50.12
N GLY A 695 32.73 -18.41 49.73
CA GLY A 695 31.95 -17.41 50.48
C GLY A 695 30.63 -16.93 49.85
N GLN A 696 30.34 -17.29 48.58
CA GLN A 696 29.12 -16.81 47.92
C GLN A 696 27.93 -17.71 48.28
N ASP A 697 27.07 -17.20 49.16
CA ASP A 697 25.74 -17.76 49.43
C ASP A 697 24.89 -17.68 48.14
N PRO A 698 24.49 -18.81 47.52
CA PRO A 698 23.70 -18.83 46.29
C PRO A 698 22.38 -18.06 46.41
N GLY A 699 21.76 -18.02 47.59
CA GLY A 699 20.52 -17.29 47.81
C GLY A 699 20.72 -15.78 47.83
N ARG A 700 21.86 -15.29 48.34
CA ARG A 700 22.23 -13.86 48.25
C ARG A 700 22.59 -13.47 46.82
N LEU A 701 23.33 -14.32 46.11
CA LEU A 701 23.69 -14.07 44.72
C LEU A 701 22.46 -14.02 43.81
N ALA A 702 21.50 -14.92 44.00
CA ALA A 702 20.26 -14.93 43.21
C ALA A 702 19.41 -13.66 43.45
N ARG A 703 19.28 -13.22 44.71
CA ARG A 703 18.57 -11.97 45.03
C ARG A 703 19.25 -10.73 44.45
N ALA A 704 20.59 -10.68 44.50
CA ALA A 704 21.37 -9.60 43.90
C ALA A 704 21.24 -9.60 42.37
N TYR A 705 21.28 -10.78 41.74
CA TYR A 705 21.06 -10.94 40.31
C TYR A 705 19.69 -10.42 39.88
N GLU A 706 18.62 -10.82 40.56
CA GLU A 706 17.29 -10.34 40.22
C GLU A 706 17.13 -8.82 40.42
N ALA A 707 17.76 -8.27 41.47
CA ALA A 707 17.76 -6.83 41.72
C ALA A 707 18.48 -6.07 40.60
N ALA A 708 19.65 -6.56 40.16
CA ALA A 708 20.39 -6.01 39.04
C ALA A 708 19.63 -6.16 37.71
N ALA A 709 18.95 -7.29 37.49
CA ALA A 709 18.20 -7.52 36.26
C ALA A 709 16.99 -6.60 36.15
N ARG A 710 16.35 -6.29 37.28
CA ARG A 710 15.31 -5.25 37.36
C ARG A 710 15.89 -3.88 37.08
N ALA A 711 16.99 -3.52 37.75
CA ALA A 711 17.66 -2.24 37.54
C ALA A 711 18.11 -2.02 36.09
N LEU A 712 18.52 -3.06 35.36
CA LEU A 712 18.94 -2.94 33.95
C LEU A 712 17.78 -2.56 33.06
N ARG A 713 16.66 -3.27 33.22
CA ARG A 713 15.43 -2.96 32.48
C ARG A 713 14.95 -1.54 32.78
N ASP A 714 14.95 -1.17 34.06
CA ASP A 714 14.58 0.19 34.46
C ASP A 714 15.51 1.22 33.82
N TRP A 715 16.82 0.95 33.76
CA TRP A 715 17.78 1.84 33.13
C TRP A 715 17.55 1.97 31.62
N GLU A 716 17.38 0.86 30.92
CA GLU A 716 17.12 0.83 29.47
C GLU A 716 15.80 1.52 29.10
N ASP A 717 14.74 1.30 29.88
CA ASP A 717 13.45 1.95 29.68
C ASP A 717 13.55 3.47 29.85
N ARG A 718 14.34 3.93 30.83
CA ARG A 718 14.56 5.36 31.07
C ARG A 718 15.44 6.02 30.01
N VAL A 719 16.38 5.28 29.42
CA VAL A 719 17.15 5.76 28.27
C VAL A 719 16.25 5.86 27.02
N ALA A 720 15.23 5.01 26.91
CA ALA A 720 14.29 5.01 25.79
C ALA A 720 13.23 6.13 25.84
N GLU A 721 12.93 6.67 27.03
CA GLU A 721 11.93 7.72 27.22
C GLU A 721 12.54 9.14 27.04
N GLU A 722 12.73 9.58 25.80
CA GLU A 722 13.05 10.99 25.48
C GLU A 722 11.78 11.88 25.62
N GLY A 723 11.55 12.40 26.83
CA GLY A 723 10.52 13.41 27.11
C GLY A 723 11.13 14.79 27.42
N PRO A 724 10.32 15.87 27.44
CA PRO A 724 10.81 17.20 27.79
C PRO A 724 11.43 17.19 29.20
N ALA A 725 12.59 17.84 29.32
CA ALA A 725 13.35 17.91 30.58
C ALA A 725 12.66 18.72 31.69
N ALA A 726 11.57 19.40 31.35
CA ALA A 726 10.70 20.09 32.30
C ALA A 726 9.25 19.87 31.87
N VAL A 727 8.31 19.77 32.82
CA VAL A 727 6.86 19.78 32.59
C VAL A 727 6.14 20.51 33.72
N TRP A 728 4.94 21.01 33.44
CA TRP A 728 4.04 21.53 34.44
C TRP A 728 3.02 20.46 34.82
N LEU A 729 2.94 20.14 36.11
CA LEU A 729 1.88 19.31 36.66
C LEU A 729 0.84 20.23 37.34
N VAL A 730 -0.35 20.31 36.77
CA VAL A 730 -1.41 21.20 37.24
C VAL A 730 -2.53 20.35 37.83
N LEU A 731 -2.72 20.48 39.14
CA LEU A 731 -3.80 19.84 39.88
C LEU A 731 -4.90 20.86 40.13
N SER A 732 -6.10 20.59 39.61
CA SER A 732 -7.26 21.48 39.73
C SER A 732 -8.43 20.74 40.34
N ASN A 733 -9.21 21.41 41.19
CA ASN A 733 -10.50 20.90 41.60
C ASN A 733 -11.38 20.67 40.37
N ALA A 734 -11.87 19.44 40.17
CA ALA A 734 -12.62 19.08 38.97
C ALA A 734 -14.10 19.50 39.06
N ASP A 735 -14.62 19.75 40.27
CA ASP A 735 -16.00 20.15 40.50
C ASP A 735 -16.07 21.56 41.10
N PRO A 736 -16.57 22.57 40.37
CA PRO A 736 -16.70 23.93 40.90
C PRO A 736 -17.77 24.06 41.98
N LEU A 737 -18.72 23.13 42.10
CA LEU A 737 -19.80 23.14 43.08
C LEU A 737 -19.45 22.38 44.37
N GLN A 738 -18.39 21.56 44.34
CA GLN A 738 -17.96 20.75 45.48
C GLN A 738 -16.47 20.95 45.77
N ALA A 739 -16.14 21.37 47.00
CA ALA A 739 -14.76 21.53 47.42
C ALA A 739 -14.02 20.17 47.49
N ALA A 740 -12.77 20.15 47.00
CA ALA A 740 -11.89 19.00 47.10
C ALA A 740 -11.41 18.71 48.55
N GLY A 741 -11.68 19.60 49.51
CA GLY A 741 -11.49 19.38 50.95
C GLY A 741 -10.09 18.90 51.35
N GLY A 742 -9.06 19.57 50.84
CA GLY A 742 -7.63 19.24 51.07
C GLY A 742 -7.03 18.21 50.11
N PHE A 743 -7.84 17.54 49.28
CA PHE A 743 -7.34 16.45 48.41
C PHE A 743 -6.35 16.94 47.34
N VAL A 744 -6.51 18.16 46.82
CA VAL A 744 -5.52 18.79 45.91
C VAL A 744 -4.16 18.92 46.61
N GLU A 745 -4.16 19.30 47.89
CA GLU A 745 -2.94 19.47 48.68
C GLU A 745 -2.27 18.12 49.00
N GLU A 746 -3.06 17.10 49.34
CA GLU A 746 -2.58 15.73 49.57
C GLU A 746 -1.94 15.14 48.31
N LEU A 747 -2.59 15.29 47.14
CA LEU A 747 -2.04 14.85 45.88
C LEU A 747 -0.77 15.63 45.51
N ALA A 748 -0.75 16.96 45.66
CA ALA A 748 0.45 17.74 45.37
C ALA A 748 1.65 17.28 46.23
N ARG A 749 1.45 16.95 47.51
CA ARG A 749 2.51 16.40 48.37
C ARG A 749 2.94 14.99 47.96
N MET A 750 1.99 14.15 47.57
CA MET A 750 2.26 12.80 47.04
C MET A 750 3.14 12.87 45.80
N GLU A 751 2.81 13.77 44.86
CA GLU A 751 3.55 13.96 43.60
C GLU A 751 4.95 14.53 43.85
N LEU A 752 5.09 15.50 44.76
CA LEU A 752 6.41 16.02 45.18
C LEU A 752 7.29 14.90 45.75
N ALA A 753 6.75 14.10 46.66
CA ALA A 753 7.48 12.99 47.28
C ALA A 753 7.85 11.91 46.26
N TRP A 754 6.98 11.62 45.29
CA TRP A 754 7.28 10.66 44.23
C TRP A 754 8.33 11.18 43.25
N CYS A 755 8.25 12.45 42.83
CA CYS A 755 9.26 13.09 41.99
C CYS A 755 10.64 13.06 42.65
N GLU A 756 10.73 13.41 43.94
CA GLU A 756 11.96 13.33 44.72
C GLU A 756 12.50 11.89 44.75
N ARG A 757 11.63 10.90 44.95
CA ARG A 757 12.00 9.48 44.85
C ARG A 757 12.46 9.08 43.46
N LEU A 758 11.95 9.66 42.38
CA LEU A 758 12.40 9.37 41.03
C LEU A 758 13.71 10.10 40.66
N GLY A 759 14.21 10.96 41.55
CA GLY A 759 15.36 11.82 41.30
C GLY A 759 15.02 13.07 40.49
N LEU A 760 13.74 13.36 40.26
CA LEU A 760 13.27 14.57 39.59
C LEU A 760 13.26 15.75 40.57
N CYS A 761 13.52 16.95 40.06
CA CYS A 761 13.42 18.19 40.82
C CYS A 761 12.00 18.73 40.66
N ALA A 762 11.16 18.60 41.68
CA ALA A 762 9.81 19.16 41.67
C ALA A 762 9.65 20.29 42.69
N ARG A 763 9.03 21.39 42.29
CA ARG A 763 8.71 22.51 43.18
C ARG A 763 7.33 23.09 42.89
N VAL A 764 6.65 23.55 43.93
CA VAL A 764 5.40 24.30 43.77
C VAL A 764 5.73 25.69 43.28
N VAL A 765 5.11 26.13 42.18
CA VAL A 765 5.36 27.44 41.57
C VAL A 765 4.19 28.40 41.71
N ALA A 766 2.96 27.87 41.78
CA ALA A 766 1.76 28.67 41.88
C ALA A 766 0.64 27.89 42.60
N VAL A 767 -0.17 28.61 43.36
CA VAL A 767 -1.35 28.08 44.03
C VAL A 767 -2.54 29.04 43.89
N GLU A 768 -3.73 28.47 43.84
CA GLU A 768 -5.00 29.17 43.99
C GLU A 768 -5.68 28.61 45.24
N ALA A 769 -6.13 29.51 46.12
CA ALA A 769 -6.81 29.13 47.34
C ALA A 769 -8.06 29.98 47.53
N HIS A 770 -9.17 29.33 47.86
CA HIS A 770 -10.46 29.95 48.17
C HIS A 770 -10.85 29.53 49.58
N ASP A 771 -11.17 30.49 50.45
CA ASP A 771 -11.53 30.26 51.86
C ASP A 771 -10.56 29.37 52.65
N GLY A 772 -9.27 29.40 52.29
CA GLY A 772 -8.21 28.61 52.94
C GLY A 772 -7.98 27.22 52.35
N ASP A 773 -8.85 26.75 51.46
CA ASP A 773 -8.69 25.49 50.74
C ASP A 773 -7.97 25.70 49.40
N VAL A 774 -6.95 24.89 49.12
CA VAL A 774 -6.23 24.91 47.84
C VAL A 774 -7.12 24.31 46.75
N THR A 775 -7.59 25.15 45.83
CA THR A 775 -8.42 24.72 44.69
C THR A 775 -7.57 24.37 43.48
N ARG A 776 -6.34 24.92 43.40
CA ARG A 776 -5.37 24.59 42.34
C ARG A 776 -3.94 24.67 42.84
N ALA A 777 -3.12 23.73 42.41
CA ALA A 777 -1.68 23.75 42.61
C ALA A 777 -0.97 23.45 41.29
N ALA A 778 0.05 24.24 40.97
CA ALA A 778 0.92 24.01 39.81
C ALA A 778 2.35 23.72 40.29
N LEU A 779 2.90 22.62 39.81
CA LEU A 779 4.24 22.17 40.09
C LEU A 779 5.08 22.26 38.82
N GLU A 780 6.28 22.81 38.95
CA GLU A 780 7.33 22.63 37.94
C GLU A 780 8.07 21.34 38.28
N VAL A 781 8.13 20.43 37.33
CA VAL A 781 8.91 19.19 37.47
C VAL A 781 9.99 19.18 36.40
N GLU A 782 11.24 19.24 36.85
CA GLU A 782 12.42 19.19 36.01
C GLU A 782 13.16 17.86 36.18
N GLY A 783 13.48 17.22 35.07
CA GLY A 783 14.34 16.05 35.00
C GLY A 783 14.13 15.25 33.70
N PRO A 784 15.09 14.40 33.32
CA PRO A 784 15.02 13.61 32.10
C PRO A 784 13.78 12.69 32.12
N GLY A 785 12.98 12.73 31.07
CA GLY A 785 11.79 11.88 30.94
C GLY A 785 10.63 12.27 31.86
N ALA A 786 10.66 13.43 32.52
CA ALA A 786 9.61 13.88 33.46
C ALA A 786 8.20 13.78 32.86
N GLY A 787 8.02 14.20 31.60
CA GLY A 787 6.74 14.07 30.90
C GLY A 787 6.27 12.63 30.69
N ALA A 788 7.18 11.69 30.49
CA ALA A 788 6.84 10.27 30.29
C ALA A 788 6.40 9.62 31.60
N TYR A 789 7.10 9.87 32.72
CA TYR A 789 6.70 9.34 34.03
C TYR A 789 5.35 9.91 34.47
N LEU A 790 5.17 11.22 34.31
CA LEU A 790 3.97 11.91 34.78
C LEU A 790 2.77 11.68 33.87
N ALA A 791 2.95 11.19 32.64
CA ALA A 791 1.84 10.86 31.74
C ALA A 791 0.82 9.90 32.37
N MET A 792 1.28 9.00 33.26
CA MET A 792 0.38 8.12 33.99
C MET A 792 -0.53 8.88 34.96
N GLU A 793 -0.13 10.05 35.44
CA GLU A 793 -0.94 10.88 36.34
C GLU A 793 -1.99 11.70 35.59
N GLN A 794 -1.90 11.81 34.26
CA GLN A 794 -2.86 12.59 33.49
C GLN A 794 -4.27 11.98 33.53
N GLY A 795 -5.25 12.79 33.98
CA GLY A 795 -6.66 12.42 34.04
C GLY A 795 -7.33 12.73 35.38
N LEU A 796 -8.46 12.06 35.66
CA LEU A 796 -9.28 12.32 36.85
C LEU A 796 -8.88 11.42 38.03
N HIS A 797 -8.57 12.05 39.16
CA HIS A 797 -8.28 11.41 40.44
C HIS A 797 -9.49 11.50 41.37
N ARG A 798 -9.97 10.34 41.84
CA ARG A 798 -11.20 10.25 42.64
C ARG A 798 -10.93 9.63 44.00
N LEU A 799 -11.22 10.35 45.07
CA LEU A 799 -11.19 9.84 46.44
C LEU A 799 -12.61 9.52 46.90
N ALA A 800 -12.86 8.25 47.22
CA ALA A 800 -14.16 7.77 47.69
C ALA A 800 -14.52 8.37 49.06
N GLY A 801 -15.75 8.87 49.19
CA GLY A 801 -16.30 9.37 50.45
C GLY A 801 -17.15 8.32 51.18
N PRO A 802 -17.16 8.30 52.53
CA PRO A 802 -17.91 7.31 53.32
C PRO A 802 -19.44 7.50 53.25
N ALA A 803 -19.90 8.72 52.96
CA ALA A 803 -21.31 9.11 52.81
C ALA A 803 -21.49 10.46 52.07
N LYS A 804 -20.45 10.93 51.36
CA LYS A 804 -20.41 12.19 50.60
C LYS A 804 -20.00 11.88 49.16
N PRO A 805 -20.42 12.70 48.16
CA PRO A 805 -19.94 12.53 46.79
C PRO A 805 -18.42 12.56 46.72
N ASP A 806 -17.84 11.73 45.86
CA ASP A 806 -16.39 11.59 45.68
C ASP A 806 -15.71 12.95 45.49
N ARG A 807 -14.56 13.14 46.13
CA ARG A 807 -13.70 14.29 45.85
C ARG A 807 -12.94 14.03 44.56
N ARG A 808 -12.93 15.01 43.66
CA ARG A 808 -12.41 14.86 42.30
C ARG A 808 -11.36 15.92 42.00
N VAL A 809 -10.18 15.49 41.59
CA VAL A 809 -9.07 16.37 41.17
C VAL A 809 -8.69 16.00 39.75
N ALA A 810 -8.67 16.99 38.86
CA ALA A 810 -8.14 16.85 37.52
C ALA A 810 -6.63 17.12 37.57
N VAL A 811 -5.86 16.21 36.98
CA VAL A 811 -4.40 16.32 36.89
C VAL A 811 -4.03 16.45 35.41
N ASP A 812 -3.41 17.58 35.08
CA ASP A 812 -2.94 17.90 33.73
C ASP A 812 -1.42 17.95 33.70
N VAL A 813 -0.82 17.27 32.72
CA VAL A 813 0.63 17.29 32.46
C VAL A 813 0.87 18.11 31.21
N LEU A 814 1.52 19.27 31.35
CA LEU A 814 1.68 20.23 30.26
C LEU A 814 3.16 20.41 29.92
N PRO A 815 3.50 20.43 28.62
CA PRO A 815 4.86 20.76 28.22
C PRO A 815 5.17 22.24 28.56
N PRO A 816 6.44 22.58 28.78
CA PRO A 816 6.88 23.96 28.92
C PRO A 816 6.73 24.64 27.57
N GLY A 817 6.05 25.78 27.52
CA GLY A 817 5.82 26.54 26.28
C GLY A 817 6.68 27.79 26.20
N ASP A 818 7.06 28.17 24.99
CA ASP A 818 7.60 29.50 24.70
C ASP A 818 6.48 30.56 24.77
N ALA A 819 6.81 31.72 25.34
CA ALA A 819 5.89 32.85 25.47
C ALA A 819 5.64 33.52 24.11
N ALA A 820 4.76 32.94 23.29
CA ALA A 820 4.24 33.57 22.08
C ALA A 820 2.71 33.76 22.19
N GLU A 821 2.25 34.97 21.87
CA GLU A 821 0.95 35.64 22.20
C GLU A 821 0.95 36.38 23.56
N PRO A 822 0.24 37.53 23.69
CA PRO A 822 0.57 38.52 24.71
C PRO A 822 0.48 37.92 26.12
N ALA A 823 1.61 37.95 26.84
CA ALA A 823 1.72 37.38 28.16
C ALA A 823 0.65 37.99 29.10
N PRO A 824 -0.15 37.17 29.79
CA PRO A 824 -1.15 37.66 30.73
C PRO A 824 -0.49 38.52 31.81
N ARG A 825 -1.16 39.62 32.21
CA ARG A 825 -0.60 40.60 33.15
C ARG A 825 -0.40 39.96 34.53
N VAL A 826 0.86 39.79 34.94
CA VAL A 826 1.23 39.43 36.30
C VAL A 826 1.54 40.69 37.11
N MET A 827 0.87 40.84 38.25
CA MET A 827 1.01 41.97 39.18
C MET A 827 1.81 41.55 40.43
N PRO A 828 2.58 42.47 41.03
CA PRO A 828 3.21 42.22 42.33
C PRO A 828 2.14 42.09 43.43
N ALA A 829 2.36 41.17 44.38
CA ALA A 829 1.48 40.91 45.52
C ALA A 829 2.25 41.11 46.83
N ARG A 830 1.52 41.33 47.94
CA ARG A 830 2.14 41.49 49.27
C ARG A 830 2.79 40.17 49.70
N LYS A 831 4.08 40.23 50.04
CA LYS A 831 4.89 39.09 50.50
C LYS A 831 4.21 38.37 51.68
N ARG A 832 3.82 37.11 51.49
CA ARG A 832 3.19 36.25 52.51
C ARG A 832 3.53 34.78 52.30
N LYS A 833 3.46 33.98 53.37
CA LYS A 833 3.58 32.52 53.27
C LYS A 833 2.24 31.93 52.79
N GLY A 834 2.23 31.32 51.61
CA GLY A 834 1.09 30.64 51.02
C GLY A 834 1.04 29.14 51.37
N ALA A 835 0.03 28.44 50.85
CA ALA A 835 -0.12 27.00 50.99
C ALA A 835 1.03 26.23 50.32
N LEU A 836 1.23 24.96 50.69
CA LEU A 836 2.30 24.09 50.17
C LEU A 836 3.73 24.68 50.31
N GLY A 837 3.95 25.60 51.25
CA GLY A 837 5.26 26.21 51.49
C GLY A 837 5.68 27.29 50.49
N LEU A 838 4.78 27.70 49.58
CA LEU A 838 5.06 28.74 48.58
C LEU A 838 5.14 30.13 49.21
N GLU A 839 6.18 30.91 48.92
CA GLU A 839 6.26 32.32 49.31
C GLU A 839 5.64 33.20 48.22
N VAL A 840 4.46 33.77 48.48
CA VAL A 840 3.70 34.54 47.48
C VAL A 840 4.26 35.96 47.36
N THR A 841 4.68 36.34 46.17
CA THR A 841 5.22 37.68 45.83
C THR A 841 4.55 38.30 44.60
N CYS A 842 3.85 37.52 43.79
CA CYS A 842 3.14 37.97 42.60
C CYS A 842 1.80 37.21 42.43
N ALA A 843 0.88 37.80 41.67
CA ALA A 843 -0.41 37.22 41.33
C ALA A 843 -0.75 37.51 39.86
N GLY A 844 -1.41 36.56 39.21
CA GLY A 844 -1.88 36.71 37.84
C GLY A 844 -3.28 36.14 37.69
N ARG A 845 -4.06 36.78 36.81
CA ARG A 845 -5.48 36.48 36.61
C ARG A 845 -5.73 36.13 35.15
N LEU A 846 -6.48 35.05 34.92
CA LEU A 846 -7.01 34.66 33.61
C LEU A 846 -8.53 34.66 33.66
N GLU A 847 -9.15 35.25 32.65
CA GLU A 847 -10.60 35.28 32.49
C GLU A 847 -10.97 34.50 31.24
N PHE A 848 -11.93 33.60 31.37
CA PHE A 848 -12.50 32.83 30.26
C PHE A 848 -13.99 33.16 30.17
N PRO A 849 -14.37 34.26 29.49
CA PRO A 849 -15.76 34.73 29.42
C PRO A 849 -16.70 33.67 28.86
N GLU A 850 -16.23 32.90 27.88
CA GLU A 850 -16.98 31.82 27.22
C GLU A 850 -17.36 30.67 28.16
N ARG A 851 -16.68 30.53 29.30
CA ARG A 851 -16.91 29.46 30.29
C ARG A 851 -17.36 29.99 31.67
N GLY A 852 -17.48 31.30 31.82
CA GLY A 852 -17.81 31.95 33.10
C GLY A 852 -16.81 31.67 34.22
N GLN A 853 -15.55 31.35 33.88
CA GLN A 853 -14.51 31.00 34.85
C GLN A 853 -13.43 32.08 34.93
N VAL A 854 -13.02 32.39 36.17
CA VAL A 854 -11.89 33.25 36.49
C VAL A 854 -10.89 32.42 37.28
N ILE A 855 -9.62 32.48 36.89
CA ILE A 855 -8.51 31.79 37.59
C ILE A 855 -7.60 32.85 38.17
N GLU A 856 -7.29 32.74 39.45
CA GLU A 856 -6.33 33.62 40.13
C GLU A 856 -5.20 32.79 40.75
N LEU A 857 -4.02 32.84 40.12
CA LEU A 857 -2.84 32.11 40.59
C LEU A 857 -1.87 33.07 41.29
N CYS A 858 -1.46 32.68 42.50
CA CYS A 858 -0.42 33.35 43.28
C CYS A 858 0.90 32.58 43.17
N GLY A 859 2.00 33.28 42.89
CA GLY A 859 3.33 32.71 42.66
C GLY A 859 4.45 33.40 43.42
N ALA A 860 5.64 32.79 43.41
CA ALA A 860 6.86 33.33 44.02
C ALA A 860 7.76 34.10 43.04
N ASP A 861 7.62 33.84 41.74
CA ASP A 861 8.41 34.44 40.67
C ASP A 861 7.52 34.88 39.51
N ARG A 862 7.73 36.12 39.03
CA ARG A 862 6.88 36.75 38.02
C ARG A 862 7.04 36.12 36.64
N GLU A 863 8.26 35.74 36.28
CA GLU A 863 8.58 35.15 34.98
C GLU A 863 8.00 33.72 34.88
N THR A 864 8.23 32.91 35.92
CA THR A 864 7.70 31.56 36.05
C THR A 864 6.16 31.56 36.01
N LEU A 865 5.52 32.45 36.78
CA LEU A 865 4.07 32.59 36.78
C LEU A 865 3.53 33.06 35.43
N GLY A 866 4.22 33.98 34.76
CA GLY A 866 3.85 34.45 33.42
C GLY A 866 3.87 33.34 32.37
N ARG A 867 4.92 32.50 32.36
CA ARG A 867 5.02 31.34 31.45
C ARG A 867 3.92 30.32 31.71
N LEU A 868 3.67 29.97 32.97
CA LEU A 868 2.60 29.05 33.36
C LEU A 868 1.23 29.54 32.88
N LEU A 869 0.91 30.82 33.10
CA LEU A 869 -0.37 31.39 32.69
C LEU A 869 -0.55 31.42 31.15
N ALA A 870 0.52 31.64 30.39
CA ALA A 870 0.48 31.57 28.93
C ALA A 870 0.16 30.14 28.44
N VAL A 871 0.80 29.12 29.04
CA VAL A 871 0.54 27.70 28.73
C VAL A 871 -0.91 27.32 29.06
N LEU A 872 -1.40 27.70 30.24
CA LEU A 872 -2.78 27.45 30.67
C LEU A 872 -3.81 28.15 29.75
N ALA A 873 -3.56 29.40 29.36
CA ALA A 873 -4.44 30.15 28.48
C ALA A 873 -4.56 29.53 27.07
N ARG A 874 -3.51 28.85 26.60
CA ARG A 874 -3.52 28.12 25.32
C ARG A 874 -4.27 26.80 25.44
N GLN A 875 -3.90 25.96 26.41
CA GLN A 875 -4.53 24.65 26.61
C GLN A 875 -6.05 24.77 26.76
N TRP A 876 -6.52 25.78 27.50
CA TRP A 876 -7.95 25.94 27.79
C TRP A 876 -8.74 26.62 26.66
N ARG A 877 -8.06 27.29 25.72
CA ARG A 877 -8.65 27.74 24.44
C ARG A 877 -8.86 26.56 23.48
N ASP A 878 -7.88 25.67 23.36
CA ASP A 878 -7.83 24.66 22.30
C ASP A 878 -8.59 23.34 22.64
N ALA A 879 -8.98 23.11 23.90
CA ALA A 879 -9.60 21.85 24.34
C ALA A 879 -11.02 22.02 24.92
N PRO A 880 -12.05 21.31 24.42
CA PRO A 880 -13.38 21.25 25.03
C PRO A 880 -13.42 20.24 26.20
N GLY A 881 -13.61 20.73 27.43
CA GLY A 881 -13.97 19.92 28.61
C GLY A 881 -12.83 19.09 29.25
N ALA A 882 -12.83 18.98 30.58
CA ALA A 882 -11.85 18.23 31.36
C ALA A 882 -11.69 16.77 30.89
N ALA A 883 -10.47 16.23 30.94
CA ALA A 883 -10.18 14.84 30.61
C ALA A 883 -11.14 13.89 31.34
N THR A 884 -11.88 13.06 30.60
CA THR A 884 -12.94 12.18 31.15
C THR A 884 -12.41 10.87 31.71
N ASP A 885 -11.16 10.50 31.41
CA ASP A 885 -10.59 9.23 31.83
C ASP A 885 -10.15 9.27 33.31
N VAL A 886 -10.65 8.31 34.09
CA VAL A 886 -10.27 8.15 35.50
C VAL A 886 -8.88 7.53 35.58
N ALA A 887 -7.90 8.34 35.99
CA ALA A 887 -6.51 7.93 36.14
C ALA A 887 -6.30 7.11 37.41
N ARG A 888 -6.93 7.52 38.53
CA ARG A 888 -6.78 6.82 39.81
C ARG A 888 -8.02 6.91 40.70
N LEU A 889 -8.36 5.78 41.30
CA LEU A 889 -9.38 5.62 42.35
C LEU A 889 -8.67 5.38 43.68
N TYR A 890 -8.96 6.20 44.68
CA TYR A 890 -8.46 6.08 46.04
C TYR A 890 -9.60 5.64 46.94
N GLY A 891 -9.42 4.53 47.65
CA GLY A 891 -10.46 4.00 48.51
C GLY A 891 -10.55 4.74 49.85
N HIS A 892 -11.72 4.71 50.48
CA HIS A 892 -11.91 5.28 51.82
C HIS A 892 -11.34 4.35 52.91
N ASP A 893 -11.06 4.86 54.12
CA ASP A 893 -10.58 4.07 55.28
C ASP A 893 -9.27 3.28 55.07
N GLY A 894 -8.44 3.71 54.12
CA GLY A 894 -7.18 3.03 53.81
C GLY A 894 -7.30 1.88 52.81
N SER A 895 -8.47 1.72 52.16
CA SER A 895 -8.73 0.74 51.08
C SER A 895 -7.98 1.08 49.78
N GLY A 896 -6.65 1.12 49.86
CA GLY A 896 -5.77 1.12 48.71
C GLY A 896 -5.98 2.22 47.65
N ALA A 897 -5.30 2.06 46.52
CA ALA A 897 -5.54 2.83 45.31
C ALA A 897 -5.52 1.90 44.09
N ARG A 898 -6.27 2.25 43.05
CA ARG A 898 -6.34 1.48 41.81
C ARG A 898 -6.28 2.40 40.59
N ASP A 899 -5.57 1.96 39.57
CA ASP A 899 -5.63 2.56 38.24
C ASP A 899 -6.56 1.72 37.34
N PRO A 900 -7.73 2.24 36.93
CA PRO A 900 -8.67 1.54 36.05
C PRO A 900 -8.11 1.25 34.66
N ARG A 901 -7.16 2.06 34.19
CA ARG A 901 -6.58 1.97 32.85
C ARG A 901 -5.61 0.78 32.75
N THR A 902 -4.89 0.47 33.82
CA THR A 902 -3.85 -0.57 33.83
C THR A 902 -4.24 -1.80 34.66
N GLY A 903 -5.30 -1.69 35.48
CA GLY A 903 -5.74 -2.75 36.37
C GLY A 903 -4.89 -2.92 37.64
N VAL A 904 -3.84 -2.11 37.82
CA VAL A 904 -2.96 -2.18 38.99
C VAL A 904 -3.69 -1.71 40.26
N VAL A 905 -3.50 -2.44 41.35
CA VAL A 905 -4.05 -2.14 42.68
C VAL A 905 -2.92 -2.10 43.71
N ALA A 906 -2.86 -1.03 44.50
CA ALA A 906 -2.08 -0.92 45.72
C ALA A 906 -3.00 -1.11 46.92
N THR A 907 -2.65 -1.98 47.86
CA THR A 907 -3.51 -2.32 49.01
C THR A 907 -3.36 -1.35 50.19
N ARG A 908 -2.28 -0.57 50.24
CA ARG A 908 -1.99 0.38 51.32
C ARG A 908 -2.04 1.82 50.81
N LEU A 909 -3.15 2.50 51.06
CA LEU A 909 -3.33 3.89 50.64
C LEU A 909 -2.26 4.84 51.22
N LYS A 910 -1.81 4.59 52.45
CA LYS A 910 -0.80 5.43 53.12
C LYS A 910 0.55 5.44 52.39
N ASP A 911 0.93 4.33 51.78
CA ASP A 911 2.20 4.23 51.05
C ASP A 911 2.08 4.97 49.71
N VAL A 912 0.92 4.83 49.04
CA VAL A 912 0.57 5.59 47.83
C VAL A 912 0.63 7.09 48.10
N LEU A 913 -0.04 7.59 49.15
CA LEU A 913 -0.04 9.02 49.52
C LEU A 913 1.33 9.54 50.00
N ARG A 914 2.28 8.65 50.33
CA ARG A 914 3.68 9.00 50.62
C ARG A 914 4.56 9.04 49.35
N GLY A 915 3.98 8.85 48.17
CA GLY A 915 4.69 8.84 46.90
C GLY A 915 5.24 7.47 46.49
N ASP A 916 4.70 6.36 46.99
CA ASP A 916 5.04 5.01 46.52
C ASP A 916 4.19 4.61 45.31
N LEU A 917 4.51 5.19 44.14
CA LEU A 917 3.72 5.02 42.91
C LEU A 917 4.36 4.09 41.88
N ASP A 918 5.50 3.48 42.19
CA ASP A 918 6.32 2.68 41.26
C ASP A 918 5.52 1.54 40.61
N ARG A 919 4.61 0.90 41.37
CA ARG A 919 3.72 -0.15 40.83
C ARG A 919 2.77 0.34 39.75
N PHE A 920 2.28 1.58 39.87
CA PHE A 920 1.39 2.17 38.87
C PHE A 920 2.17 2.54 37.61
N LEU A 921 3.39 3.05 37.76
CA LEU A 921 4.31 3.32 36.66
C LEU A 921 4.61 2.06 35.84
N ASP A 922 4.92 0.94 36.51
CA ASP A 922 5.16 -0.34 35.83
C ASP A 922 3.93 -0.84 35.07
N GLY A 923 2.74 -0.70 35.66
CA GLY A 923 1.47 -1.02 35.01
C GLY A 923 1.22 -0.19 33.76
N TRP A 924 1.49 1.11 33.86
CA TRP A 924 1.33 2.05 32.76
C TRP A 924 2.30 1.75 31.61
N ARG A 925 3.57 1.51 31.92
CA ARG A 925 4.59 1.14 30.94
C ARG A 925 4.28 -0.15 30.21
N ARG A 926 3.69 -1.15 30.87
CA ARG A 926 3.20 -2.38 30.21
C ARG A 926 2.10 -2.07 29.20
N ARG A 927 1.10 -1.28 29.61
CA ARG A 927 0.01 -0.87 28.72
C ARG A 927 0.51 -0.11 27.49
N VAL A 928 1.47 0.80 27.66
CA VAL A 928 2.06 1.57 26.55
C VAL A 928 2.82 0.65 25.59
N ARG A 929 3.55 -0.36 26.11
CA ARG A 929 4.26 -1.35 25.29
C ARG A 929 3.34 -2.32 24.56
N ASP A 930 2.24 -2.74 25.16
CA ASP A 930 1.28 -3.68 24.54
C ASP A 930 0.40 -2.99 23.47
N ALA A 931 0.34 -1.65 23.48
CA ALA A 931 -0.43 -0.84 22.54
C ALA A 931 0.37 -0.38 21.31
N GLY A 932 1.68 -0.60 21.28
CA GLY A 932 2.59 -0.30 20.15
C GLY A 932 3.23 -1.56 19.60
#